data_AF-A0A810DQV8-F1
#
_entry.id   AF-A0A810DQV8-F1
#
_cell.length_a   1.000
_cell.length_b   1.000
_cell.length_c   1.000
_cell.angle_alpha   90.00
_cell.angle_beta   90.00
_cell.angle_gamma   90.00
#
_symmetry.space_group_name_H-M   'P 1'
#
loop_
_entity.id
_entity.type
_entity.pdbx_description
1 polymer ?
#
loop_
_entity_poly.entity_id
_entity_poly.type
_entity_poly.pdbx_seq_one_letter_code
_entity_poly.pdbx_strand_id
1 'polypeptide(L)'
;MEYIAHIRQKDGEIQSVNAHLEEVRSGCEYYGEKGGVRHLAGMAGWLHDLGKNTNAFKNYIQEAAAHPDAPPRKGSVDHSTAGGRLLYRRYHWGAAKVEDKVASEWIGNCIISHHQSLRDFLDPDCKSPFLERVALKKDGMEEYEQAVSVFFEQRSGEEFDHYFAKAKAEMKQVLEAIHEHKLPSITASLMIKYIFSCLIDADRTNTRQFEEDETTEWGRDSQPFFARSYEKLMNAIHSFDGAADADHPINLLRRGMSRQCEDFAVRPSGIYTLSIPTGGGKTLASLRYALKHALTYGKERIIYIVPYTTIIEQNAQDIRDILQDDDMILEHHSNVIEDRDDESEAYDIRRKKLRLARDNWDRPIIFTTMVQFLNTFYAKGTRNARRMHQLANAVIIFDEVQSIPVKCVSLFNAALNFLHVLGNSSLVLCTATQPALDFVKNKLHLPEQAEMIGNLDEVGRSFKRVEIEDRTTSAGWGAEEISGFIGQNLQDVRSVLVILNTKTAIRKLFFQLEQAEWLIDGEVLLFHLSTNMCAAHRKDVLAEVKAALEAGKRAVCVSTQLIEAGVNISFECVIRSLAGLDSIAQAAGRCNRHGKDPIRKVYIIRSADEKLTSLAEISVGADKTERLLGEFKREPEKFGRDLLSPAAMKTYFEYYFDHIKEELDYYIPKLDKQMFDLLGVNKDYFGAYKNRYRKNPEVLSRASFATAEHYFEVISNSATSVIVPYNEEARDLILALNGDLDIRELGELLRKSQQYVVNIYDQELKKLEKNGDLYPLLHGHVLALRETAYTERFGVNAEGDGEWSMAMI
;
A
#
# COMPACT_ATOMS: atom_id res chain seq x y z
N MET A 1 -30.60 -33.71 13.00
CA MET A 1 -31.32 -32.73 12.17
C MET A 1 -30.26 -31.86 11.49
N GLU A 2 -30.31 -31.67 10.18
CA GLU A 2 -29.26 -30.91 9.48
C GLU A 2 -29.53 -29.40 9.57
N TYR A 3 -28.53 -28.65 10.04
CA TYR A 3 -28.52 -27.19 10.09
C TYR A 3 -27.79 -26.64 8.87
N ILE A 4 -28.22 -25.48 8.38
CA ILE A 4 -27.85 -24.95 7.07
C ILE A 4 -26.91 -23.76 7.26
N ALA A 5 -25.72 -23.82 6.64
CA ALA A 5 -24.79 -22.70 6.58
C ALA A 5 -25.10 -21.79 5.39
N HIS A 6 -25.29 -22.41 4.22
CA HIS A 6 -25.48 -21.75 2.93
C HIS A 6 -26.47 -22.56 2.07
N ILE A 7 -27.20 -21.83 1.21
CA ILE A 7 -28.08 -22.38 0.18
C ILE A 7 -27.62 -21.76 -1.15
N ARG A 8 -27.15 -22.59 -2.07
CA ARG A 8 -26.64 -22.18 -3.37
C ARG A 8 -27.77 -21.69 -4.26
N GLN A 9 -27.61 -20.55 -4.91
CA GLN A 9 -28.71 -19.91 -5.64
C GLN A 9 -29.07 -20.64 -6.93
N LYS A 10 -28.09 -21.21 -7.63
CA LYS A 10 -28.32 -21.78 -8.97
C LYS A 10 -29.20 -23.03 -8.97
N ASP A 11 -29.20 -23.81 -7.88
CA ASP A 11 -29.87 -25.11 -7.81
C ASP A 11 -30.42 -25.46 -6.41
N GLY A 12 -30.24 -24.61 -5.42
CA GLY A 12 -30.73 -24.84 -4.07
C GLY A 12 -29.92 -25.86 -3.27
N GLU A 13 -28.71 -26.23 -3.71
CA GLU A 13 -27.85 -27.13 -2.93
C GLU A 13 -27.58 -26.54 -1.54
N ILE A 14 -27.56 -27.41 -0.52
CA ILE A 14 -27.38 -27.03 0.88
C ILE A 14 -25.97 -27.38 1.33
N GLN A 15 -25.24 -26.38 1.83
CA GLN A 15 -24.05 -26.62 2.63
C GLN A 15 -24.45 -26.70 4.09
N SER A 16 -24.17 -27.82 4.75
CA SER A 16 -24.44 -27.96 6.17
C SER A 16 -23.47 -27.11 7.01
N VAL A 17 -23.88 -26.72 8.22
CA VAL A 17 -23.01 -26.00 9.17
C VAL A 17 -21.74 -26.80 9.45
N ASN A 18 -21.84 -28.12 9.59
CA ASN A 18 -20.66 -28.95 9.83
C ASN A 18 -19.67 -28.94 8.66
N ALA A 19 -20.16 -29.15 7.43
CA ALA A 19 -19.31 -29.14 6.24
C ALA A 19 -18.59 -27.79 6.09
N HIS A 20 -19.34 -26.70 6.22
CA HIS A 20 -18.79 -25.35 6.16
C HIS A 20 -17.72 -25.10 7.24
N LEU A 21 -17.96 -25.48 8.50
CA LEU A 21 -16.98 -25.30 9.58
C LEU A 21 -15.70 -26.12 9.37
N GLU A 22 -15.78 -27.34 8.84
CA GLU A 22 -14.60 -28.17 8.53
C GLU A 22 -13.83 -27.63 7.32
N GLU A 23 -14.52 -27.19 6.28
CA GLU A 23 -13.90 -26.62 5.08
C GLU A 23 -13.19 -25.28 5.40
N VAL A 24 -13.86 -24.39 6.15
CA VAL A 24 -13.27 -23.12 6.61
C VAL A 24 -12.13 -23.36 7.59
N ARG A 25 -12.25 -24.32 8.51
CA ARG A 25 -11.13 -24.75 9.37
C ARG A 25 -9.94 -25.18 8.52
N SER A 26 -10.14 -26.00 7.49
CA SER A 26 -9.08 -26.48 6.61
C SER A 26 -8.38 -25.34 5.87
N GLY A 27 -9.15 -24.35 5.39
CA GLY A 27 -8.57 -23.15 4.77
C GLY A 27 -7.79 -22.29 5.76
N CYS A 28 -8.32 -22.12 6.97
CA CYS A 28 -7.63 -21.41 8.04
C CYS A 28 -6.34 -22.11 8.47
N GLU A 29 -6.34 -23.44 8.57
CA GLU A 29 -5.15 -24.24 8.87
C GLU A 29 -4.08 -24.02 7.79
N TYR A 30 -4.47 -24.12 6.51
CA TYR A 30 -3.56 -23.90 5.38
C TYR A 30 -2.96 -22.49 5.37
N TYR A 31 -3.78 -21.45 5.56
CA TYR A 31 -3.29 -20.07 5.63
C TYR A 31 -2.43 -19.83 6.88
N GLY A 32 -2.85 -20.37 8.03
CA GLY A 32 -2.17 -20.20 9.32
C GLY A 32 -0.83 -20.91 9.42
N GLU A 33 -0.63 -22.01 8.69
CA GLU A 33 0.62 -22.79 8.68
C GLU A 33 1.83 -21.94 8.28
N LYS A 34 1.66 -21.00 7.34
CA LYS A 34 2.71 -20.08 6.87
C LYS A 34 3.24 -19.15 7.97
N GLY A 35 2.37 -18.83 8.94
CA GLY A 35 2.69 -17.99 10.10
C GLY A 35 2.96 -18.77 11.38
N GLY A 36 3.05 -20.11 11.31
CA GLY A 36 3.22 -20.97 12.49
C GLY A 36 2.01 -21.02 13.43
N VAL A 37 0.81 -20.69 12.93
CA VAL A 37 -0.43 -20.56 13.72
C VAL A 37 -1.59 -21.39 13.15
N ARG A 38 -1.26 -22.57 12.62
CA ARG A 38 -2.19 -23.49 11.96
C ARG A 38 -3.41 -23.79 12.83
N HIS A 39 -3.21 -24.19 14.08
CA HIS A 39 -4.28 -24.59 14.98
C HIS A 39 -4.99 -23.40 15.60
N LEU A 40 -4.31 -22.27 15.83
CA LEU A 40 -4.96 -21.01 16.24
C LEU A 40 -5.94 -20.51 15.18
N ALA A 41 -5.51 -20.43 13.91
CA ALA A 41 -6.36 -20.05 12.80
C ALA A 41 -7.45 -21.10 12.55
N GLY A 42 -7.10 -22.37 12.54
CA GLY A 42 -8.07 -23.45 12.39
C GLY A 42 -9.15 -23.44 13.47
N MET A 43 -8.81 -23.15 14.74
CA MET A 43 -9.81 -23.04 15.81
C MET A 43 -10.77 -21.86 15.59
N ALA A 44 -10.26 -20.74 15.05
CA ALA A 44 -11.11 -19.62 14.68
C ALA A 44 -12.08 -20.01 13.56
N GLY A 45 -11.58 -20.68 12.51
CA GLY A 45 -12.41 -21.23 11.41
C GLY A 45 -13.45 -22.24 11.89
N TRP A 46 -13.07 -23.12 12.80
CA TRP A 46 -13.94 -24.18 13.29
C TRP A 46 -15.13 -23.69 14.13
N LEU A 47 -15.04 -22.47 14.67
CA LEU A 47 -15.99 -21.93 15.62
C LEU A 47 -16.70 -20.66 15.17
N HIS A 48 -16.25 -20.03 14.07
CA HIS A 48 -16.73 -18.69 13.68
C HIS A 48 -18.25 -18.62 13.51
N ASP A 49 -18.83 -19.66 12.91
CA ASP A 49 -20.24 -19.79 12.58
C ASP A 49 -20.98 -20.83 13.44
N LEU A 50 -20.42 -21.21 14.59
CA LEU A 50 -21.03 -22.19 15.50
C LEU A 50 -22.49 -21.82 15.84
N GLY A 51 -22.81 -20.54 15.97
CA GLY A 51 -24.17 -20.07 16.29
C GLY A 51 -25.21 -20.32 15.19
N LYS A 52 -24.81 -20.76 13.99
CA LYS A 52 -25.75 -21.20 12.93
C LYS A 52 -26.43 -22.54 13.26
N ASN A 53 -25.92 -23.31 14.23
CA ASN A 53 -26.53 -24.55 14.74
C ASN A 53 -27.77 -24.31 15.61
N THR A 54 -28.66 -23.41 15.19
CA THR A 54 -29.86 -23.01 15.94
C THR A 54 -31.09 -23.04 15.04
N ASN A 55 -32.26 -23.30 15.63
CA ASN A 55 -33.52 -23.26 14.87
C ASN A 55 -33.81 -21.84 14.36
N ALA A 56 -33.44 -20.82 15.16
CA ALA A 56 -33.58 -19.42 14.78
C ALA A 56 -32.81 -19.10 13.49
N PHE A 57 -31.53 -19.50 13.40
CA PHE A 57 -30.73 -19.26 12.20
C PHE A 57 -31.20 -20.09 11.00
N LYS A 58 -31.58 -21.35 11.23
CA LYS A 58 -32.13 -22.22 10.19
C LYS A 58 -33.39 -21.62 9.55
N ASN A 59 -34.33 -21.14 10.36
CA ASN A 59 -35.54 -20.47 9.85
C ASN A 59 -35.17 -19.18 9.10
N TYR A 60 -34.27 -18.38 9.66
CA TYR A 60 -33.77 -17.15 9.04
C TYR A 60 -33.21 -17.38 7.62
N ILE A 61 -32.33 -18.38 7.43
CA ILE A 61 -31.71 -18.63 6.13
C ILE A 61 -32.69 -19.23 5.12
N GLN A 62 -33.65 -20.04 5.57
CA GLN A 62 -34.70 -20.58 4.72
C GLN A 62 -35.67 -19.49 4.25
N GLU A 63 -36.08 -18.58 5.15
CA GLU A 63 -36.88 -17.40 4.81
C GLU A 63 -36.14 -16.49 3.84
N ALA A 64 -34.84 -16.25 4.06
CA ALA A 64 -34.01 -15.45 3.17
C ALA A 64 -33.85 -16.07 1.77
N ALA A 65 -33.85 -17.40 1.67
CA ALA A 65 -33.82 -18.08 0.37
C ALA A 65 -35.19 -18.12 -0.31
N ALA A 66 -36.29 -18.25 0.45
CA ALA A 66 -37.64 -18.28 -0.08
C ALA A 66 -38.16 -16.90 -0.54
N HIS A 67 -37.68 -15.82 0.08
CA HIS A 67 -38.10 -14.45 -0.19
C HIS A 67 -36.91 -13.54 -0.57
N PRO A 68 -36.28 -13.75 -1.74
CA PRO A 68 -35.10 -13.00 -2.15
C PRO A 68 -35.37 -11.50 -2.34
N ASP A 69 -36.60 -11.11 -2.70
CA ASP A 69 -37.01 -9.71 -2.89
C ASP A 69 -37.32 -8.98 -1.57
N ALA A 70 -37.50 -9.72 -0.48
CA ALA A 70 -37.83 -9.20 0.85
C ALA A 70 -37.24 -10.07 1.97
N PRO A 71 -35.91 -10.26 2.04
CA PRO A 71 -35.30 -11.15 3.01
C PRO A 71 -35.41 -10.59 4.44
N PRO A 72 -35.43 -11.45 5.47
CA PRO A 72 -35.39 -11.00 6.86
C PRO A 72 -34.16 -10.13 7.13
N ARG A 73 -34.32 -9.14 8.02
CA ARG A 73 -33.29 -8.14 8.32
C ARG A 73 -31.95 -8.81 8.63
N LYS A 74 -30.91 -8.44 7.89
CA LYS A 74 -29.56 -8.98 8.08
C LYS A 74 -29.06 -8.73 9.50
N GLY A 75 -28.50 -9.77 10.13
CA GLY A 75 -28.00 -9.70 11.50
C GLY A 75 -29.10 -9.67 12.58
N SER A 76 -30.36 -9.95 12.22
CA SER A 76 -31.46 -10.13 13.18
C SER A 76 -31.23 -11.31 14.12
N VAL A 77 -30.52 -12.35 13.65
CA VAL A 77 -30.06 -13.50 14.43
C VAL A 77 -28.57 -13.37 14.66
N ASP A 78 -28.15 -13.38 15.92
CA ASP A 78 -26.73 -13.35 16.28
C ASP A 78 -26.14 -14.75 16.24
N HIS A 79 -25.40 -15.06 15.17
CA HIS A 79 -24.71 -16.34 15.04
C HIS A 79 -23.20 -16.26 15.33
N SER A 80 -22.62 -15.06 15.42
CA SER A 80 -21.15 -14.87 15.54
C SER A 80 -20.61 -14.91 16.97
N THR A 81 -21.48 -14.79 17.98
CA THR A 81 -21.05 -14.77 19.39
C THR A 81 -20.73 -16.15 19.95
N ALA A 82 -21.41 -17.20 19.49
CA ALA A 82 -21.45 -18.48 20.18
C ALA A 82 -20.08 -19.15 20.31
N GLY A 83 -19.27 -19.15 19.24
CA GLY A 83 -17.93 -19.74 19.26
C GLY A 83 -16.96 -19.05 20.23
N GLY A 84 -16.93 -17.71 20.21
CA GLY A 84 -16.09 -16.93 21.13
C GLY A 84 -16.51 -17.10 22.60
N ARG A 85 -17.83 -17.19 22.85
CA ARG A 85 -18.37 -17.48 24.18
C ARG A 85 -18.01 -18.89 24.66
N LEU A 86 -18.04 -19.89 23.80
CA LEU A 86 -17.64 -21.27 24.14
C LEU A 86 -16.19 -21.30 24.64
N LEU A 87 -15.27 -20.66 23.91
CA LEU A 87 -13.87 -20.56 24.34
C LEU A 87 -13.72 -19.84 25.67
N TYR A 88 -14.42 -18.71 25.85
CA TYR A 88 -14.37 -17.95 27.10
C TYR A 88 -14.86 -18.77 28.29
N ARG A 89 -16.02 -19.46 28.19
CA ARG A 89 -16.55 -20.27 29.28
C ARG A 89 -15.68 -21.49 29.60
N ARG A 90 -15.04 -22.09 28.61
CA ARG A 90 -14.26 -23.32 28.77
C ARG A 90 -12.81 -23.07 29.22
N TYR A 91 -12.18 -21.99 28.74
CA TYR A 91 -10.74 -21.77 28.89
C TYR A 91 -10.35 -20.41 29.50
N HIS A 92 -11.30 -19.49 29.71
CA HIS A 92 -11.00 -18.17 30.29
C HIS A 92 -11.59 -17.98 31.68
N TRP A 93 -12.82 -18.46 31.89
CA TRP A 93 -13.58 -18.27 33.12
C TRP A 93 -12.92 -18.92 34.36
N GLY A 94 -13.10 -18.29 35.52
CA GLY A 94 -12.65 -18.82 36.81
C GLY A 94 -11.12 -18.90 36.94
N ALA A 95 -10.64 -20.04 37.47
CA ALA A 95 -9.23 -20.28 37.79
C ALA A 95 -8.39 -20.80 36.61
N ALA A 96 -8.80 -20.51 35.37
CA ALA A 96 -8.07 -20.92 34.17
C ALA A 96 -6.63 -20.37 34.16
N LYS A 97 -5.71 -21.10 33.50
CA LYS A 97 -4.31 -20.67 33.40
C LYS A 97 -4.19 -19.43 32.52
N VAL A 98 -3.13 -18.65 32.74
CA VAL A 98 -2.88 -17.41 31.99
C VAL A 98 -2.84 -17.68 30.49
N GLU A 99 -2.22 -18.78 30.08
CA GLU A 99 -2.03 -19.09 28.66
C GLU A 99 -3.31 -19.62 28.01
N ASP A 100 -4.18 -20.28 28.78
CA ASP A 100 -5.52 -20.66 28.30
C ASP A 100 -6.35 -19.39 28.06
N LYS A 101 -6.26 -18.41 28.96
CA LYS A 101 -6.93 -17.09 28.82
C LYS A 101 -6.46 -16.33 27.58
N VAL A 102 -5.15 -16.20 27.39
CA VAL A 102 -4.59 -15.46 26.23
C VAL A 102 -4.98 -16.13 24.91
N ALA A 103 -4.86 -17.46 24.80
CA ALA A 103 -5.26 -18.18 23.58
C ALA A 103 -6.76 -18.02 23.31
N SER A 104 -7.60 -18.13 24.35
CA SER A 104 -9.04 -17.91 24.23
C SER A 104 -9.38 -16.48 23.80
N GLU A 105 -8.65 -15.47 24.25
CA GLU A 105 -8.86 -14.07 23.86
C GLU A 105 -8.50 -13.83 22.40
N TRP A 106 -7.35 -14.34 21.95
CA TRP A 106 -6.88 -14.16 20.57
C TRP A 106 -7.87 -14.78 19.58
N ILE A 107 -8.19 -16.06 19.76
CA ILE A 107 -9.11 -16.81 18.89
C ILE A 107 -10.53 -16.25 19.02
N GLY A 108 -10.98 -15.99 20.26
CA GLY A 108 -12.33 -15.51 20.54
C GLY A 108 -12.61 -14.16 19.89
N ASN A 109 -11.62 -13.24 19.86
CA ASN A 109 -11.81 -11.93 19.23
C ASN A 109 -11.94 -12.07 17.71
N CYS A 110 -11.14 -12.93 17.07
CA CYS A 110 -11.29 -13.23 15.64
C CYS A 110 -12.70 -13.77 15.32
N ILE A 111 -13.19 -14.72 16.11
CA ILE A 111 -14.52 -15.34 15.93
C ILE A 111 -15.63 -14.30 16.02
N ILE A 112 -15.72 -13.52 17.10
CA ILE A 112 -16.86 -12.60 17.30
C ILE A 112 -16.85 -11.39 16.35
N SER A 113 -15.74 -11.21 15.61
CA SER A 113 -15.50 -10.08 14.72
C SER A 113 -15.54 -10.44 13.23
N HIS A 114 -15.70 -11.70 12.82
CA HIS A 114 -15.51 -12.12 11.41
C HIS A 114 -16.41 -11.42 10.37
N HIS A 115 -17.52 -10.80 10.79
CA HIS A 115 -18.38 -9.96 9.93
C HIS A 115 -18.13 -8.44 10.02
N GLN A 116 -17.28 -8.00 10.95
CA GLN A 116 -16.97 -6.60 11.26
C GLN A 116 -15.44 -6.43 11.43
N SER A 117 -14.99 -5.42 12.16
CA SER A 117 -13.59 -5.30 12.59
C SER A 117 -13.33 -6.04 13.90
N LEU A 118 -12.05 -6.32 14.18
CA LEU A 118 -11.61 -6.78 15.51
C LEU A 118 -12.07 -5.83 16.60
N ARG A 119 -12.53 -6.36 17.73
CA ARG A 119 -13.01 -5.55 18.85
C ARG A 119 -11.86 -5.10 19.72
N ASP A 120 -12.05 -3.97 20.39
CA ASP A 120 -11.16 -3.53 21.45
C ASP A 120 -11.22 -4.50 22.63
N PHE A 121 -10.05 -4.85 23.15
CA PHE A 121 -9.97 -5.45 24.48
C PHE A 121 -10.18 -4.39 25.56
N LEU A 122 -9.70 -3.17 25.33
CA LEU A 122 -9.93 -1.98 26.13
C LEU A 122 -10.23 -0.80 25.20
N ASP A 123 -11.31 -0.07 25.43
CA ASP A 123 -11.72 1.08 24.62
C ASP A 123 -11.47 2.43 25.36
N PRO A 124 -11.66 3.59 24.70
CA PRO A 124 -11.49 4.90 25.31
C PRO A 124 -12.43 5.18 26.49
N ASP A 125 -13.58 4.49 26.56
CA ASP A 125 -14.53 4.57 27.67
C ASP A 125 -14.12 3.70 28.87
N CYS A 126 -12.94 3.07 28.79
CA CYS A 126 -12.42 2.12 29.77
C CYS A 126 -13.34 0.88 29.91
N LYS A 127 -13.99 0.44 28.84
CA LYS A 127 -14.76 -0.80 28.79
C LYS A 127 -14.01 -1.85 27.99
N SER A 128 -14.55 -3.07 27.97
CA SER A 128 -14.05 -4.16 27.15
C SER A 128 -15.16 -4.64 26.21
N PRO A 129 -15.28 -4.08 25.00
CA PRO A 129 -16.23 -4.54 24.00
C PRO A 129 -16.13 -6.03 23.68
N PHE A 130 -14.92 -6.62 23.83
CA PHE A 130 -14.71 -8.07 23.79
C PHE A 130 -15.50 -8.79 24.92
N LEU A 131 -15.27 -8.45 26.19
CA LEU A 131 -15.95 -9.10 27.32
C LEU A 131 -17.46 -8.86 27.31
N GLU A 132 -17.91 -7.68 26.89
CA GLU A 132 -19.33 -7.38 26.73
C GLU A 132 -20.01 -8.40 25.81
N ARG A 133 -19.32 -8.80 24.74
CA ARG A 133 -19.82 -9.78 23.77
C ARG A 133 -19.75 -11.22 24.29
N VAL A 134 -18.58 -11.67 24.76
CA VAL A 134 -18.38 -13.10 25.10
C VAL A 134 -18.89 -13.47 26.49
N ALA A 135 -18.83 -12.55 27.46
CA ALA A 135 -19.14 -12.83 28.86
C ALA A 135 -20.49 -12.24 29.32
N LEU A 136 -20.78 -10.98 28.96
CA LEU A 136 -21.88 -10.22 29.59
C LEU A 136 -23.21 -10.27 28.82
N LYS A 137 -23.20 -10.56 27.52
CA LYS A 137 -24.43 -10.62 26.71
C LYS A 137 -25.39 -11.73 27.20
N LYS A 138 -26.56 -11.38 27.74
CA LYS A 138 -27.50 -12.39 28.28
C LYS A 138 -28.55 -12.88 27.28
N ASP A 139 -28.77 -12.13 26.20
CA ASP A 139 -29.75 -12.51 25.18
C ASP A 139 -29.22 -13.69 24.34
N GLY A 140 -30.12 -14.60 23.96
CA GLY A 140 -29.79 -15.74 23.09
C GLY A 140 -29.12 -16.92 23.80
N MET A 141 -29.30 -17.07 25.12
CA MET A 141 -28.63 -18.14 25.90
C MET A 141 -29.17 -19.53 25.59
N GLU A 142 -30.47 -19.68 25.30
CA GLU A 142 -31.05 -20.97 24.92
C GLU A 142 -30.50 -21.42 23.55
N GLU A 143 -30.41 -20.48 22.60
CA GLU A 143 -29.81 -20.68 21.28
C GLU A 143 -28.32 -21.01 21.38
N TYR A 144 -27.60 -20.37 22.31
CA TYR A 144 -26.21 -20.71 22.60
C TYR A 144 -26.06 -22.16 23.07
N GLU A 145 -26.83 -22.60 24.07
CA GLU A 145 -26.74 -23.97 24.58
C GLU A 145 -27.14 -24.99 23.49
N GLN A 146 -28.15 -24.67 22.67
CA GLN A 146 -28.52 -25.48 21.50
C GLN A 146 -27.33 -25.61 20.53
N ALA A 147 -26.73 -24.48 20.12
CA ALA A 147 -25.65 -24.46 19.16
C ALA A 147 -24.43 -25.28 19.63
N VAL A 148 -24.08 -25.16 20.90
CA VAL A 148 -22.98 -25.91 21.52
C VAL A 148 -23.31 -27.41 21.63
N SER A 149 -24.53 -27.77 22.03
CA SER A 149 -24.97 -29.17 22.09
C SER A 149 -24.83 -29.85 20.72
N VAL A 150 -25.39 -29.22 19.68
CA VAL A 150 -25.34 -29.74 18.30
C VAL A 150 -23.90 -29.88 17.80
N PHE A 151 -23.03 -28.93 18.13
CA PHE A 151 -21.61 -28.99 17.77
C PHE A 151 -20.91 -30.21 18.38
N PHE A 152 -21.17 -30.50 19.67
CA PHE A 152 -20.59 -31.64 20.39
C PHE A 152 -21.33 -32.98 20.18
N GLU A 153 -22.48 -33.00 19.50
CA GLU A 153 -23.09 -34.27 19.04
C GLU A 153 -22.23 -34.96 17.97
N GLN A 154 -21.44 -34.18 17.23
CA GLN A 154 -20.66 -34.66 16.08
C GLN A 154 -19.19 -34.93 16.41
N ARG A 155 -18.71 -34.53 17.61
CA ARG A 155 -17.30 -34.61 18.02
C ARG A 155 -17.17 -34.63 19.53
N SER A 156 -16.10 -35.23 20.06
CA SER A 156 -15.91 -35.31 21.51
C SER A 156 -15.34 -34.03 22.10
N GLY A 157 -15.64 -33.77 23.38
CA GLY A 157 -15.01 -32.69 24.13
C GLY A 157 -13.49 -32.87 24.27
N GLU A 158 -13.01 -34.11 24.33
CA GLU A 158 -11.58 -34.43 24.43
C GLU A 158 -10.82 -34.07 23.15
N GLU A 159 -11.41 -34.35 21.98
CA GLU A 159 -10.84 -33.94 20.69
C GLU A 159 -10.70 -32.41 20.61
N PHE A 160 -11.75 -31.70 21.03
CA PHE A 160 -11.76 -30.24 21.09
C PHE A 160 -10.70 -29.68 22.05
N ASP A 161 -10.56 -30.26 23.24
CA ASP A 161 -9.54 -29.87 24.22
C ASP A 161 -8.12 -30.13 23.70
N HIS A 162 -7.92 -31.26 23.02
CA HIS A 162 -6.65 -31.61 22.40
C HIS A 162 -6.28 -30.62 21.29
N TYR A 163 -7.25 -30.23 20.46
CA TYR A 163 -7.04 -29.23 19.42
C TYR A 163 -6.71 -27.85 20.00
N PHE A 164 -7.42 -27.42 21.05
CA PHE A 164 -7.10 -26.19 21.77
C PHE A 164 -5.70 -26.20 22.40
N ALA A 165 -5.27 -27.36 22.93
CA ALA A 165 -3.94 -27.50 23.50
C ALA A 165 -2.83 -27.26 22.44
N LYS A 166 -3.04 -27.68 21.19
CA LYS A 166 -2.14 -27.37 20.07
C LYS A 166 -2.14 -25.87 19.73
N ALA A 167 -3.31 -25.26 19.62
CA ALA A 167 -3.43 -23.80 19.39
C ALA A 167 -2.73 -22.99 20.48
N LYS A 168 -2.86 -23.40 21.75
CA LYS A 168 -2.14 -22.79 22.87
C LYS A 168 -0.62 -22.96 22.76
N ALA A 169 -0.15 -24.12 22.32
CA ALA A 169 1.29 -24.36 22.12
C ALA A 169 1.87 -23.43 21.04
N GLU A 170 1.15 -23.25 19.92
CA GLU A 170 1.52 -22.28 18.88
C GLU A 170 1.56 -20.84 19.43
N MET A 171 0.55 -20.43 20.21
CA MET A 171 0.53 -19.10 20.83
C MET A 171 1.75 -18.87 21.73
N LYS A 172 2.17 -19.89 22.49
CA LYS A 172 3.40 -19.82 23.30
C LYS A 172 4.63 -19.63 22.43
N GLN A 173 4.77 -20.40 21.36
CA GLN A 173 5.89 -20.28 20.42
C GLN A 173 5.95 -18.88 19.78
N VAL A 174 4.80 -18.30 19.43
CA VAL A 174 4.73 -16.92 18.94
C VAL A 174 5.24 -15.93 19.99
N LEU A 175 4.79 -16.04 21.25
CA LEU A 175 5.22 -15.14 22.32
C LEU A 175 6.71 -15.30 22.65
N GLU A 176 7.22 -16.53 22.60
CA GLU A 176 8.65 -16.86 22.74
C GLU A 176 9.46 -16.19 21.61
N ALA A 177 9.05 -16.35 20.35
CA ALA A 177 9.71 -15.71 19.22
C ALA A 177 9.68 -14.18 19.30
N ILE A 178 8.57 -13.58 19.74
CA ILE A 178 8.48 -12.13 20.01
C ILE A 178 9.53 -11.70 21.03
N HIS A 179 9.71 -12.47 22.11
CA HIS A 179 10.67 -12.17 23.14
C HIS A 179 12.12 -12.35 22.66
N GLU A 180 12.44 -13.50 22.06
CA GLU A 180 13.78 -13.87 21.58
C GLU A 180 14.31 -12.88 20.55
N HIS A 181 13.46 -12.49 19.59
CA HIS A 181 13.80 -11.54 18.54
C HIS A 181 13.60 -10.07 18.96
N LYS A 182 13.24 -9.80 20.23
CA LYS A 182 13.01 -8.46 20.79
C LYS A 182 12.03 -7.63 19.96
N LEU A 183 10.98 -8.28 19.48
CA LEU A 183 9.94 -7.63 18.69
C LEU A 183 9.08 -6.72 19.58
N PRO A 184 8.57 -5.60 19.05
CA PRO A 184 7.72 -4.69 19.82
C PRO A 184 6.39 -5.36 20.21
N SER A 185 5.77 -4.90 21.29
CA SER A 185 4.52 -5.49 21.82
C SER A 185 3.36 -5.51 20.83
N ILE A 186 3.33 -4.57 19.88
CA ILE A 186 2.36 -4.53 18.78
C ILE A 186 2.37 -5.82 17.93
N THR A 187 3.47 -6.57 17.90
CA THR A 187 3.60 -7.82 17.12
C THR A 187 2.58 -8.88 17.52
N ALA A 188 2.19 -8.96 18.80
CA ALA A 188 1.11 -9.86 19.24
C ALA A 188 -0.23 -9.47 18.59
N SER A 189 -0.51 -8.17 18.49
CA SER A 189 -1.71 -7.66 17.83
C SER A 189 -1.70 -7.89 16.32
N LEU A 190 -0.52 -7.78 15.69
CA LEU A 190 -0.35 -8.17 14.28
C LEU A 190 -0.62 -9.66 14.09
N MET A 191 -0.21 -10.54 15.02
CA MET A 191 -0.55 -11.96 14.94
C MET A 191 -2.05 -12.22 15.09
N ILE A 192 -2.75 -11.55 16.01
CA ILE A 192 -4.21 -11.65 16.10
C ILE A 192 -4.87 -11.23 14.79
N LYS A 193 -4.37 -10.15 14.17
CA LYS A 193 -4.88 -9.68 12.87
C LYS A 193 -4.53 -10.61 11.72
N TYR A 194 -3.40 -11.32 11.78
CA TYR A 194 -3.04 -12.39 10.84
C TYR A 194 -4.02 -13.58 10.93
N ILE A 195 -4.32 -14.04 12.15
CA ILE A 195 -5.31 -15.10 12.39
C ILE A 195 -6.69 -14.66 11.87
N PHE A 196 -7.06 -13.40 12.12
CA PHE A 196 -8.28 -12.81 11.61
C PHE A 196 -8.32 -12.75 10.08
N SER A 197 -7.19 -12.43 9.44
CA SER A 197 -7.03 -12.45 7.99
C SER A 197 -7.29 -13.83 7.41
N CYS A 198 -6.71 -14.87 8.02
CA CYS A 198 -6.91 -16.27 7.61
C CYS A 198 -8.39 -16.65 7.66
N LEU A 199 -9.08 -16.29 8.77
CA LEU A 199 -10.50 -16.57 8.95
C LEU A 199 -11.37 -15.89 7.89
N ILE A 200 -11.17 -14.57 7.68
CA ILE A 200 -11.97 -13.82 6.71
C ILE A 200 -11.78 -14.38 5.30
N ASP A 201 -10.54 -14.71 4.91
CA ASP A 201 -10.31 -15.21 3.56
C ASP A 201 -10.84 -16.62 3.37
N ALA A 202 -10.67 -17.52 4.36
CA ALA A 202 -11.20 -18.88 4.29
C ALA A 202 -12.73 -18.89 4.21
N ASP A 203 -13.43 -18.15 5.07
CA ASP A 203 -14.90 -18.06 5.06
C ASP A 203 -15.43 -17.54 3.70
N ARG A 204 -14.87 -16.43 3.22
CA ARG A 204 -15.29 -15.82 1.94
C ARG A 204 -14.97 -16.70 0.75
N THR A 205 -13.80 -17.33 0.73
CA THR A 205 -13.38 -18.18 -0.38
C THR A 205 -14.22 -19.45 -0.42
N ASN A 206 -14.48 -20.08 0.73
CA ASN A 206 -15.35 -21.25 0.80
C ASN A 206 -16.78 -20.91 0.36
N THR A 207 -17.35 -19.82 0.87
CA THR A 207 -18.68 -19.35 0.46
C THR A 207 -18.76 -19.10 -1.06
N ARG A 208 -17.70 -18.49 -1.64
CA ARG A 208 -17.62 -18.25 -3.09
C ARG A 208 -17.56 -19.54 -3.89
N GLN A 209 -16.64 -20.44 -3.53
CA GLN A 209 -16.45 -21.72 -4.22
C GLN A 209 -17.72 -22.58 -4.17
N PHE A 210 -18.39 -22.63 -3.01
CA PHE A 210 -19.68 -23.31 -2.88
C PHE A 210 -20.73 -22.72 -3.83
N GLU A 211 -20.88 -21.40 -3.86
CA GLU A 211 -21.84 -20.71 -4.74
C GLU A 211 -21.53 -20.90 -6.24
N GLU A 212 -20.24 -20.91 -6.60
CA GLU A 212 -19.75 -21.11 -7.97
C GLU A 212 -19.68 -22.59 -8.39
N ASP A 213 -19.91 -23.53 -7.47
CA ASP A 213 -19.75 -24.98 -7.67
C ASP A 213 -18.32 -25.35 -8.10
N GLU A 214 -17.35 -24.67 -7.50
CA GLU A 214 -15.94 -24.98 -7.60
C GLU A 214 -15.54 -25.91 -6.45
N THR A 215 -14.69 -26.89 -6.73
CA THR A 215 -14.08 -27.70 -5.67
C THR A 215 -13.19 -26.85 -4.78
N THR A 216 -13.33 -27.00 -3.46
CA THR A 216 -12.49 -26.32 -2.48
C THR A 216 -11.06 -26.84 -2.54
N GLU A 217 -10.20 -26.16 -3.30
CA GLU A 217 -8.76 -26.33 -3.26
C GLU A 217 -8.11 -25.14 -2.55
N TRP A 218 -7.37 -25.44 -1.48
CA TRP A 218 -6.59 -24.46 -0.75
C TRP A 218 -5.17 -24.42 -1.31
N GLY A 219 -4.78 -23.26 -1.84
CA GLY A 219 -3.44 -23.04 -2.36
C GLY A 219 -3.28 -23.34 -3.85
N ARG A 220 -2.36 -22.62 -4.48
CA ARG A 220 -1.87 -22.91 -5.83
C ARG A 220 -0.36 -23.00 -5.76
N ASP A 221 0.21 -24.01 -6.40
CA ASP A 221 1.67 -24.11 -6.49
C ASP A 221 2.20 -23.08 -7.49
N SER A 222 2.85 -22.04 -6.96
CA SER A 222 3.50 -20.99 -7.75
C SER A 222 4.84 -21.42 -8.34
N GLN A 223 5.45 -22.53 -7.88
CA GLN A 223 6.82 -22.91 -8.25
C GLN A 223 6.98 -23.19 -9.76
N PRO A 224 6.06 -23.90 -10.45
CA PRO A 224 6.15 -24.09 -11.90
C PRO A 224 6.10 -22.78 -12.67
N PHE A 225 5.31 -21.82 -12.19
CA PHE A 225 5.23 -20.48 -12.77
C PHE A 225 6.56 -19.73 -12.57
N PHE A 226 7.08 -19.67 -11.35
CA PHE A 226 8.35 -19.00 -11.06
C PHE A 226 9.54 -19.58 -11.84
N ALA A 227 9.57 -20.90 -12.05
CA ALA A 227 10.62 -21.54 -12.84
C ALA A 227 10.60 -21.05 -14.30
N ARG A 228 9.43 -21.06 -14.95
CA ARG A 228 9.26 -20.53 -16.32
C ARG A 228 9.55 -19.03 -16.38
N SER A 229 9.10 -18.27 -15.40
CA SER A 229 9.35 -16.82 -15.32
C SER A 229 10.84 -16.50 -15.18
N TYR A 230 11.57 -17.29 -14.39
CA TYR A 230 13.01 -17.14 -14.24
C TYR A 230 13.75 -17.43 -15.55
N GLU A 231 13.38 -18.49 -16.28
CA GLU A 231 13.95 -18.78 -17.60
C GLU A 231 13.68 -17.65 -18.61
N LYS A 232 12.44 -17.14 -18.68
CA LYS A 232 12.08 -16.01 -19.54
C LYS A 232 12.89 -14.75 -19.20
N LEU A 233 13.03 -14.44 -17.91
CA LEU A 233 13.84 -13.32 -17.45
C LEU A 233 15.31 -13.49 -17.83
N MET A 234 15.88 -14.69 -17.63
CA MET A 234 17.27 -14.96 -17.98
C MET A 234 17.52 -14.85 -19.49
N ASN A 235 16.58 -15.31 -20.32
CA ASN A 235 16.64 -15.11 -21.77
C ASN A 235 16.60 -13.63 -22.15
N ALA A 236 15.73 -12.83 -21.52
CA ALA A 236 15.68 -11.39 -21.74
C ALA A 236 17.01 -10.72 -21.32
N ILE A 237 17.58 -11.09 -20.17
CA ILE A 237 18.86 -10.56 -19.69
C ILE A 237 20.00 -10.92 -20.67
N HIS A 238 20.07 -12.17 -21.13
CA HIS A 238 21.09 -12.60 -22.10
C HIS A 238 20.94 -11.91 -23.46
N SER A 239 19.72 -11.50 -23.85
CA SER A 239 19.53 -10.76 -25.11
C SER A 239 20.26 -9.41 -25.10
N PHE A 240 20.48 -8.81 -23.93
CA PHE A 240 21.25 -7.57 -23.79
C PHE A 240 22.75 -7.76 -23.99
N ASP A 241 23.28 -8.97 -23.82
CA ASP A 241 24.70 -9.26 -24.07
C ASP A 241 25.05 -9.19 -25.57
N GLY A 242 24.06 -9.36 -26.46
CA GLY A 242 24.22 -9.24 -27.91
C GLY A 242 23.90 -7.86 -28.49
N ALA A 243 23.52 -6.89 -27.65
CA ALA A 243 23.16 -5.54 -28.10
C ALA A 243 24.40 -4.74 -28.55
N ALA A 244 24.21 -3.78 -29.46
CA ALA A 244 25.30 -2.96 -30.00
C ALA A 244 26.06 -2.14 -28.93
N ASP A 245 25.41 -1.87 -27.80
CA ASP A 245 25.96 -1.14 -26.65
C ASP A 245 26.29 -2.05 -25.45
N ALA A 246 26.32 -3.38 -25.62
CA ALA A 246 26.54 -4.34 -24.53
C ALA A 246 27.84 -4.09 -23.74
N ASP A 247 28.89 -3.67 -24.44
CA ASP A 247 30.22 -3.38 -23.86
C ASP A 247 30.36 -1.96 -23.31
N HIS A 248 29.28 -1.16 -23.33
CA HIS A 248 29.28 0.14 -22.68
C HIS A 248 29.52 -0.03 -21.16
N PRO A 249 30.37 0.80 -20.51
CA PRO A 249 30.73 0.64 -19.10
C PRO A 249 29.54 0.54 -18.14
N ILE A 250 28.48 1.31 -18.38
CA ILE A 250 27.24 1.25 -17.58
C ILE A 250 26.53 -0.09 -17.73
N ASN A 251 26.50 -0.68 -18.92
CA ASN A 251 25.85 -1.97 -19.17
C ASN A 251 26.64 -3.12 -18.52
N LEU A 252 27.97 -3.05 -18.51
CA LEU A 252 28.82 -3.96 -17.73
C LEU A 252 28.49 -3.90 -16.22
N LEU A 253 28.32 -2.70 -15.66
CA LEU A 253 27.94 -2.53 -14.25
C LEU A 253 26.54 -3.05 -13.95
N ARG A 254 25.56 -2.79 -14.83
CA ARG A 254 24.20 -3.35 -14.71
C ARG A 254 24.23 -4.88 -14.66
N ARG A 255 25.02 -5.51 -15.52
CA ARG A 255 25.23 -6.97 -15.53
C ARG A 255 25.87 -7.46 -14.24
N GLY A 256 26.91 -6.79 -13.77
CA GLY A 256 27.59 -7.10 -12.51
C GLY A 256 26.65 -7.02 -11.30
N MET A 257 25.88 -5.93 -11.17
CA MET A 257 24.89 -5.77 -10.10
C MET A 257 23.77 -6.80 -10.18
N SER A 258 23.25 -7.07 -11.39
CA SER A 258 22.23 -8.11 -11.60
C SER A 258 22.73 -9.50 -11.18
N ARG A 259 23.98 -9.85 -11.48
CA ARG A 259 24.59 -11.11 -11.04
C ARG A 259 24.74 -11.18 -9.52
N GLN A 260 25.19 -10.10 -8.89
CA GLN A 260 25.25 -10.01 -7.42
C GLN A 260 23.89 -10.27 -6.77
N CYS A 261 22.80 -9.73 -7.32
CA CYS A 261 21.45 -10.01 -6.82
C CYS A 261 21.06 -11.50 -6.90
N GLU A 262 21.45 -12.19 -7.98
CA GLU A 262 21.21 -13.63 -8.12
C GLU A 262 22.05 -14.45 -7.15
N ASP A 263 23.34 -14.13 -7.03
CA ASP A 263 24.25 -14.78 -6.09
C ASP A 263 23.80 -14.55 -4.64
N PHE A 264 23.21 -13.39 -4.35
CA PHE A 264 22.66 -13.07 -3.03
C PHE A 264 21.37 -13.86 -2.73
N ALA A 265 20.61 -14.27 -3.75
CA ALA A 265 19.31 -14.93 -3.60
C ALA A 265 19.38 -16.28 -2.89
N VAL A 266 20.56 -16.90 -2.76
CA VAL A 266 20.72 -18.15 -2.01
C VAL A 266 20.87 -17.92 -0.49
N ARG A 267 21.03 -16.67 -0.02
CA ARG A 267 21.06 -16.36 1.41
C ARG A 267 19.71 -16.64 2.06
N PRO A 268 19.67 -16.93 3.38
CA PRO A 268 18.41 -17.17 4.11
C PRO A 268 17.40 -16.04 3.96
N SER A 269 16.15 -16.27 4.34
CA SER A 269 15.17 -15.18 4.36
C SER A 269 15.56 -14.10 5.37
N GLY A 270 15.44 -12.83 4.97
CA GLY A 270 15.90 -11.68 5.75
C GLY A 270 15.31 -10.37 5.26
N ILE A 271 15.71 -9.28 5.92
CA ILE A 271 15.44 -7.91 5.51
C ILE A 271 16.71 -7.36 4.87
N TYR A 272 16.67 -7.11 3.56
CA TYR A 272 17.83 -6.78 2.74
C TYR A 272 17.67 -5.42 2.07
N THR A 273 18.78 -4.78 1.75
CA THR A 273 18.80 -3.51 1.01
C THR A 273 19.36 -3.73 -0.39
N LEU A 274 18.75 -3.07 -1.36
CA LEU A 274 19.19 -3.06 -2.75
C LEU A 274 19.50 -1.62 -3.18
N SER A 275 20.75 -1.21 -3.00
CA SER A 275 21.22 0.14 -3.30
C SER A 275 21.75 0.30 -4.73
N ILE A 276 20.84 0.16 -5.70
CA ILE A 276 21.13 0.39 -7.12
C ILE A 276 20.80 1.86 -7.49
N PRO A 277 21.75 2.62 -8.09
CA PRO A 277 21.52 3.99 -8.51
C PRO A 277 20.50 4.09 -9.64
N THR A 278 19.91 5.27 -9.82
CA THR A 278 18.86 5.53 -10.82
C THR A 278 19.34 5.22 -12.25
N GLY A 279 18.68 4.27 -12.90
CA GLY A 279 19.07 3.76 -14.21
C GLY A 279 20.02 2.55 -14.16
N GLY A 280 20.34 2.01 -12.98
CA GLY A 280 21.17 0.82 -12.80
C GLY A 280 20.45 -0.52 -13.00
N GLY A 281 19.20 -0.54 -13.48
CA GLY A 281 18.47 -1.79 -13.75
C GLY A 281 17.79 -2.44 -12.53
N LYS A 282 17.39 -1.61 -11.54
CA LYS A 282 16.78 -2.03 -10.27
C LYS A 282 15.60 -3.02 -10.44
N THR A 283 14.70 -2.76 -11.38
CA THR A 283 13.51 -3.60 -11.61
C THR A 283 13.89 -5.03 -11.99
N LEU A 284 14.77 -5.22 -12.98
CA LEU A 284 15.20 -6.54 -13.42
C LEU A 284 16.11 -7.24 -12.40
N ALA A 285 16.98 -6.48 -11.72
CA ALA A 285 17.86 -7.03 -10.69
C ALA A 285 17.06 -7.53 -9.47
N SER A 286 16.06 -6.77 -9.02
CA SER A 286 15.18 -7.19 -7.92
C SER A 286 14.28 -8.36 -8.31
N LEU A 287 13.77 -8.39 -9.55
CA LEU A 287 12.99 -9.54 -10.06
C LEU A 287 13.85 -10.82 -10.13
N ARG A 288 15.10 -10.69 -10.59
CA ARG A 288 16.05 -11.82 -10.65
C ARG A 288 16.32 -12.39 -9.27
N TYR A 289 16.58 -11.54 -8.28
CA TYR A 289 16.68 -11.96 -6.88
C TYR A 289 15.40 -12.67 -6.43
N ALA A 290 14.23 -12.06 -6.65
CA ALA A 290 12.97 -12.57 -6.12
C ALA A 290 12.57 -13.92 -6.70
N LEU A 291 12.69 -14.11 -8.03
CA LEU A 291 12.42 -15.39 -8.68
C LEU A 291 13.39 -16.46 -8.20
N LYS A 292 14.69 -16.16 -8.15
CA LYS A 292 15.70 -17.11 -7.69
C LYS A 292 15.49 -17.49 -6.23
N HIS A 293 15.21 -16.51 -5.37
CA HIS A 293 14.96 -16.73 -3.94
C HIS A 293 13.65 -17.50 -3.70
N ALA A 294 12.60 -17.19 -4.47
CA ALA A 294 11.32 -17.90 -4.41
C ALA A 294 11.45 -19.38 -4.77
N LEU A 295 12.26 -19.70 -5.79
CA LEU A 295 12.59 -21.08 -6.16
C LEU A 295 13.46 -21.78 -5.11
N THR A 296 14.41 -21.05 -4.52
CA THR A 296 15.35 -21.63 -3.55
C THR A 296 14.68 -21.94 -2.21
N TYR A 297 13.77 -21.08 -1.74
CA TYR A 297 13.15 -21.15 -0.42
C TYR A 297 11.66 -21.50 -0.46
N GLY A 298 11.12 -21.88 -1.62
CA GLY A 298 9.71 -22.27 -1.75
C GLY A 298 8.73 -21.15 -1.42
N LYS A 299 9.06 -19.89 -1.74
CA LYS A 299 8.15 -18.76 -1.51
C LYS A 299 6.94 -18.88 -2.41
N GLU A 300 5.79 -18.46 -1.93
CA GLU A 300 4.52 -18.57 -2.67
C GLU A 300 4.26 -17.37 -3.57
N ARG A 301 4.83 -16.20 -3.22
CA ARG A 301 4.52 -14.92 -3.87
C ARG A 301 5.72 -14.00 -3.98
N ILE A 302 5.67 -13.12 -4.99
CA ILE A 302 6.53 -11.96 -5.18
C ILE A 302 5.61 -10.72 -5.21
N ILE A 303 5.81 -9.80 -4.28
CA ILE A 303 4.94 -8.64 -4.09
C ILE A 303 5.77 -7.35 -4.24
N TYR A 304 5.45 -6.55 -5.24
CA TYR A 304 6.03 -5.23 -5.48
C TYR A 304 5.17 -4.16 -4.83
N ILE A 305 5.75 -3.48 -3.84
CA ILE A 305 5.21 -2.29 -3.19
C ILE A 305 5.92 -1.09 -3.79
N VAL A 306 5.18 -0.26 -4.53
CA VAL A 306 5.73 0.91 -5.22
C VAL A 306 5.08 2.21 -4.66
N PRO A 307 5.77 3.35 -4.75
CA PRO A 307 5.38 4.55 -4.01
C PRO A 307 4.16 5.27 -4.59
N TYR A 308 4.05 5.34 -5.93
CA TYR A 308 3.01 6.08 -6.64
C TYR A 308 2.31 5.23 -7.69
N THR A 309 1.02 5.51 -7.92
CA THR A 309 0.18 4.80 -8.90
C THR A 309 0.74 4.88 -10.33
N THR A 310 1.35 6.00 -10.69
CA THR A 310 1.95 6.24 -12.00
C THR A 310 3.15 5.36 -12.32
N ILE A 311 3.83 4.80 -11.31
CA ILE A 311 4.99 3.91 -11.49
C ILE A 311 4.54 2.46 -11.68
N ILE A 312 3.34 2.12 -11.19
CA ILE A 312 2.84 0.75 -11.21
C ILE A 312 2.67 0.28 -12.64
N GLU A 313 2.00 1.09 -13.46
CA GLU A 313 1.68 0.74 -14.84
C GLU A 313 2.96 0.45 -15.64
N GLN A 314 4.00 1.26 -15.51
CA GLN A 314 5.26 1.05 -16.23
C GLN A 314 6.02 -0.19 -15.73
N ASN A 315 6.25 -0.31 -14.41
CA ASN A 315 6.99 -1.45 -13.85
C ASN A 315 6.25 -2.77 -14.08
N ALA A 316 4.92 -2.77 -13.97
CA ALA A 316 4.08 -3.94 -14.24
C ALA A 316 4.11 -4.29 -15.73
N GLN A 317 4.05 -3.30 -16.63
CA GLN A 317 4.14 -3.55 -18.07
C GLN A 317 5.50 -4.12 -18.47
N ASP A 318 6.61 -3.54 -17.97
CA ASP A 318 7.96 -4.06 -18.24
C ASP A 318 8.09 -5.54 -17.84
N ILE A 319 7.47 -5.92 -16.71
CA ILE A 319 7.47 -7.30 -16.21
C ILE A 319 6.52 -8.18 -17.05
N ARG A 320 5.35 -7.67 -17.46
CA ARG A 320 4.45 -8.39 -18.37
C ARG A 320 5.09 -8.70 -19.71
N ASP A 321 5.78 -7.73 -20.29
CA ASP A 321 6.42 -7.89 -21.60
C ASP A 321 7.46 -9.03 -21.58
N ILE A 322 8.13 -9.22 -20.44
CA ILE A 322 9.10 -10.30 -20.23
C ILE A 322 8.40 -11.63 -19.90
N LEU A 323 7.42 -11.62 -18.99
CA LEU A 323 6.83 -12.85 -18.47
C LEU A 323 5.71 -13.41 -19.35
N GLN A 324 5.05 -12.58 -20.15
CA GLN A 324 3.99 -12.91 -21.11
C GLN A 324 2.90 -13.83 -20.49
N ASP A 325 2.40 -13.47 -19.32
CA ASP A 325 1.41 -14.26 -18.56
C ASP A 325 0.58 -13.33 -17.64
N ASP A 326 -0.31 -12.55 -18.26
CA ASP A 326 -1.04 -11.46 -17.60
C ASP A 326 -1.96 -11.94 -16.46
N ASP A 327 -2.52 -13.15 -16.59
CA ASP A 327 -3.38 -13.73 -15.55
C ASP A 327 -2.62 -14.00 -14.25
N MET A 328 -1.30 -14.16 -14.29
CA MET A 328 -0.48 -14.46 -13.12
C MET A 328 0.04 -13.20 -12.41
N ILE A 329 -0.30 -12.01 -12.94
CA ILE A 329 0.14 -10.70 -12.43
C ILE A 329 -1.08 -9.88 -12.01
N LEU A 330 -1.20 -9.61 -10.71
CA LEU A 330 -2.25 -8.75 -10.17
C LEU A 330 -1.74 -7.31 -9.99
N GLU A 331 -2.47 -6.33 -10.52
CA GLU A 331 -2.27 -4.91 -10.17
C GLU A 331 -3.40 -4.42 -9.27
N HIS A 332 -3.04 -3.88 -8.10
CA HIS A 332 -4.00 -3.39 -7.12
C HIS A 332 -3.60 -2.02 -6.57
N HIS A 333 -4.16 -0.95 -7.12
CA HIS A 333 -3.69 0.42 -6.82
C HIS A 333 -4.77 1.51 -6.71
N SER A 334 -6.07 1.19 -6.81
CA SER A 334 -7.13 2.21 -6.73
C SER A 334 -8.33 1.81 -5.86
N ASN A 335 -8.89 2.80 -5.15
CA ASN A 335 -10.13 2.74 -4.36
C ASN A 335 -11.28 3.46 -5.11
N VAL A 336 -11.48 3.24 -6.42
CA VAL A 336 -12.49 3.96 -7.23
C VAL A 336 -13.91 3.89 -6.64
N ILE A 337 -14.18 2.91 -5.78
CA ILE A 337 -15.47 2.75 -5.12
C ILE A 337 -15.33 3.24 -3.68
N GLU A 338 -15.95 4.38 -3.35
CA GLU A 338 -16.16 4.79 -1.97
C GLU A 338 -17.11 3.79 -1.28
N ASP A 339 -16.64 3.19 -0.19
CA ASP A 339 -17.47 2.39 0.70
C ASP A 339 -18.37 3.36 1.51
N ARG A 340 -19.50 3.79 0.94
CA ARG A 340 -20.60 4.32 1.74
C ARG A 340 -21.33 3.14 2.38
N ASP A 341 -21.31 3.09 3.71
CA ASP A 341 -22.02 2.13 4.57
C ASP A 341 -23.57 2.29 4.48
N ASP A 342 -24.14 2.67 3.33
CA ASP A 342 -25.58 2.90 3.16
C ASP A 342 -26.30 1.65 2.62
N GLU A 343 -27.14 1.08 3.49
CA GLU A 343 -27.92 -0.14 3.34
C GLU A 343 -29.22 0.04 2.55
N SER A 344 -29.19 0.48 1.29
CA SER A 344 -30.39 0.45 0.44
C SER A 344 -30.13 0.11 -1.03
N GLU A 345 -30.27 -1.18 -1.36
CA GLU A 345 -31.07 -1.73 -2.48
C GLU A 345 -30.67 -3.20 -2.73
N ALA A 346 -31.63 -4.12 -2.53
CA ALA A 346 -31.35 -5.52 -2.20
C ALA A 346 -31.04 -6.45 -3.39
N TYR A 347 -31.13 -5.99 -4.65
CA TYR A 347 -31.10 -6.94 -5.78
C TYR A 347 -29.74 -7.13 -6.48
N ASP A 348 -28.76 -6.24 -6.27
CA ASP A 348 -27.47 -6.32 -6.97
C ASP A 348 -26.21 -6.39 -6.07
N ILE A 349 -26.41 -6.34 -4.75
CA ILE A 349 -25.34 -6.37 -3.73
C ILE A 349 -24.61 -7.74 -3.68
N ARG A 350 -25.29 -8.84 -4.06
CA ARG A 350 -24.79 -10.21 -3.84
C ARG A 350 -23.86 -10.72 -4.96
N ARG A 351 -24.10 -10.36 -6.22
CA ARG A 351 -23.12 -10.56 -7.31
C ARG A 351 -21.95 -9.58 -7.21
N LYS A 352 -22.19 -8.36 -6.73
CA LYS A 352 -21.15 -7.40 -6.31
C LYS A 352 -20.24 -8.00 -5.22
N LYS A 353 -20.80 -8.74 -4.25
CA LYS A 353 -20.04 -9.53 -3.27
C LYS A 353 -19.21 -10.66 -3.88
N LEU A 354 -19.70 -11.40 -4.88
CA LEU A 354 -18.94 -12.45 -5.56
C LEU A 354 -17.75 -11.87 -6.36
N ARG A 355 -17.89 -10.68 -6.95
CA ARG A 355 -16.77 -9.95 -7.56
C ARG A 355 -15.80 -9.37 -6.53
N LEU A 356 -16.29 -8.76 -5.46
CA LEU A 356 -15.48 -8.33 -4.31
C LEU A 356 -14.82 -9.54 -3.60
N ALA A 357 -15.36 -10.75 -3.74
CA ALA A 357 -14.75 -11.98 -3.26
C ALA A 357 -13.50 -12.38 -4.07
N ARG A 358 -13.27 -11.80 -5.26
CA ARG A 358 -12.03 -11.94 -6.05
C ARG A 358 -10.98 -10.86 -5.74
N ASP A 359 -11.26 -9.97 -4.78
CA ASP A 359 -10.31 -8.94 -4.33
C ASP A 359 -9.38 -9.48 -3.24
N ASN A 360 -8.72 -10.58 -3.57
CA ASN A 360 -7.72 -11.27 -2.75
C ASN A 360 -6.35 -11.18 -3.45
N TRP A 361 -5.29 -11.07 -2.65
CA TRP A 361 -3.90 -11.05 -3.11
C TRP A 361 -3.41 -12.48 -3.39
N ASP A 362 -4.12 -13.20 -4.27
CA ASP A 362 -3.94 -14.64 -4.47
C ASP A 362 -3.03 -15.02 -5.65
N ARG A 363 -2.62 -14.05 -6.48
CA ARG A 363 -1.72 -14.27 -7.62
C ARG A 363 -0.24 -14.39 -7.20
N PRO A 364 0.60 -15.12 -7.97
CA PRO A 364 2.01 -15.30 -7.61
C PRO A 364 2.83 -14.01 -7.71
N ILE A 365 2.51 -13.10 -8.63
CA ILE A 365 3.13 -11.77 -8.71
C ILE A 365 2.06 -10.71 -8.48
N ILE A 366 2.33 -9.78 -7.58
CA ILE A 366 1.38 -8.73 -7.17
C ILE A 366 2.10 -7.38 -7.20
N PHE A 367 1.49 -6.39 -7.83
CA PHE A 367 1.89 -4.99 -7.74
C PHE A 367 0.85 -4.21 -6.95
N THR A 368 1.29 -3.48 -5.93
CA THR A 368 0.43 -2.65 -5.12
C THR A 368 1.19 -1.44 -4.57
N THR A 369 0.50 -0.58 -3.83
CA THR A 369 1.08 0.67 -3.29
C THR A 369 1.45 0.55 -1.83
N MET A 370 2.34 1.43 -1.36
CA MET A 370 2.64 1.59 0.07
C MET A 370 1.37 1.82 0.92
N VAL A 371 0.40 2.57 0.38
CA VAL A 371 -0.89 2.82 1.02
C VAL A 371 -1.66 1.52 1.23
N GLN A 372 -1.77 0.70 0.19
CA GLN A 372 -2.51 -0.57 0.27
C GLN A 372 -1.80 -1.56 1.19
N PHE A 373 -0.46 -1.61 1.16
CA PHE A 373 0.35 -2.39 2.10
C PHE A 373 0.01 -2.04 3.55
N LEU A 374 0.11 -0.76 3.94
CA LEU A 374 -0.19 -0.32 5.30
C LEU A 374 -1.66 -0.54 5.68
N ASN A 375 -2.58 -0.36 4.74
CA ASN A 375 -4.00 -0.63 4.96
C ASN A 375 -4.29 -2.09 5.34
N THR A 376 -3.52 -3.06 4.83
CA THR A 376 -3.72 -4.48 5.21
C THR A 376 -3.58 -4.72 6.71
N PHE A 377 -2.73 -3.95 7.38
CA PHE A 377 -2.47 -4.07 8.82
C PHE A 377 -3.36 -3.15 9.66
N TYR A 378 -3.62 -1.92 9.21
CA TYR A 378 -4.13 -0.88 10.12
C TYR A 378 -5.44 -0.22 9.68
N ALA A 379 -5.89 -0.40 8.43
CA ALA A 379 -7.15 0.17 8.00
C ALA A 379 -8.36 -0.56 8.62
N LYS A 380 -9.47 0.18 8.74
CA LYS A 380 -10.77 -0.32 9.16
C LYS A 380 -11.34 -1.34 8.17
N GLY A 381 -12.10 -2.27 8.72
CA GLY A 381 -12.93 -3.20 7.97
C GLY A 381 -12.23 -4.50 7.60
N THR A 382 -13.02 -5.40 7.01
CA THR A 382 -12.61 -6.78 6.71
C THR A 382 -11.90 -6.92 5.37
N ARG A 383 -12.14 -6.00 4.42
CA ARG A 383 -11.62 -6.09 3.04
C ARG A 383 -10.10 -6.01 3.01
N ASN A 384 -9.51 -5.01 3.67
CA ASN A 384 -8.06 -4.86 3.74
C ASN A 384 -7.41 -5.97 4.58
N ALA A 385 -8.02 -6.28 5.74
CA ALA A 385 -7.53 -7.32 6.64
C ALA A 385 -7.45 -8.70 5.96
N ARG A 386 -8.38 -9.04 5.05
CA ARG A 386 -8.37 -10.29 4.27
C ARG A 386 -7.04 -10.58 3.56
N ARG A 387 -6.30 -9.54 3.15
CA ARG A 387 -5.08 -9.68 2.33
C ARG A 387 -3.82 -9.93 3.16
N MET A 388 -3.84 -9.64 4.47
CA MET A 388 -2.66 -9.66 5.33
C MET A 388 -1.94 -11.02 5.34
N HIS A 389 -2.66 -12.14 5.40
CA HIS A 389 -2.01 -13.47 5.43
C HIS A 389 -1.27 -13.82 4.13
N GLN A 390 -1.61 -13.18 3.01
CA GLN A 390 -0.92 -13.37 1.73
C GLN A 390 0.48 -12.74 1.70
N LEU A 391 0.81 -11.90 2.68
CA LEU A 391 2.14 -11.34 2.88
C LEU A 391 3.12 -12.31 3.56
N ALA A 392 2.65 -13.45 4.08
CA ALA A 392 3.50 -14.49 4.63
C ALA A 392 4.04 -15.44 3.55
N ASN A 393 5.19 -16.05 3.81
CA ASN A 393 5.94 -16.92 2.91
C ASN A 393 6.16 -16.28 1.51
N ALA A 394 6.48 -14.99 1.48
CA ALA A 394 6.60 -14.19 0.25
C ALA A 394 7.96 -13.50 0.13
N VAL A 395 8.32 -13.11 -1.09
CA VAL A 395 9.33 -12.08 -1.35
C VAL A 395 8.60 -10.75 -1.54
N ILE A 396 8.91 -9.75 -0.71
CA ILE A 396 8.26 -8.44 -0.77
C ILE A 396 9.32 -7.39 -1.10
N ILE A 397 9.14 -6.71 -2.22
CA ILE A 397 10.05 -5.70 -2.74
C ILE A 397 9.41 -4.33 -2.52
N PHE A 398 10.07 -3.47 -1.76
CA PHE A 398 9.69 -2.07 -1.57
C PHE A 398 10.54 -1.22 -2.50
N ASP A 399 9.96 -0.72 -3.58
CA ASP A 399 10.62 0.26 -4.43
C ASP A 399 10.49 1.66 -3.83
N GLU A 400 11.60 2.40 -3.80
CA GLU A 400 11.71 3.74 -3.22
C GLU A 400 11.17 3.80 -1.78
N VAL A 401 11.65 2.89 -0.91
CA VAL A 401 11.21 2.75 0.49
C VAL A 401 11.18 4.08 1.28
N GLN A 402 11.97 5.07 0.89
CA GLN A 402 11.95 6.40 1.50
C GLN A 402 10.61 7.15 1.34
N SER A 403 9.69 6.71 0.49
CA SER A 403 8.37 7.34 0.29
C SER A 403 7.36 7.06 1.42
N ILE A 404 7.75 6.34 2.48
CA ILE A 404 6.85 6.03 3.60
C ILE A 404 6.48 7.34 4.30
N PRO A 405 5.18 7.62 4.56
CA PRO A 405 4.79 8.78 5.35
C PRO A 405 5.46 8.76 6.72
N VAL A 406 6.01 9.91 7.16
CA VAL A 406 6.79 10.04 8.40
C VAL A 406 6.07 9.43 9.60
N LYS A 407 4.78 9.76 9.76
CA LYS A 407 3.91 9.26 10.83
C LYS A 407 3.69 7.73 10.86
N CYS A 408 4.05 7.02 9.79
CA CYS A 408 3.86 5.59 9.65
C CYS A 408 5.15 4.77 9.85
N VAL A 409 6.32 5.40 10.02
CA VAL A 409 7.61 4.70 10.05
C VAL A 409 7.68 3.62 11.12
N SER A 410 7.25 3.90 12.36
CA SER A 410 7.27 2.90 13.43
C SER A 410 6.31 1.73 13.19
N LEU A 411 5.14 2.00 12.62
CA LEU A 411 4.17 0.96 12.24
C LEU A 411 4.71 0.09 11.10
N PHE A 412 5.30 0.73 10.09
CA PHE A 412 5.96 0.06 8.97
C PHE A 412 7.06 -0.88 9.45
N ASN A 413 8.00 -0.39 10.29
CA ASN A 413 9.08 -1.22 10.83
C ASN A 413 8.56 -2.41 11.64
N ALA A 414 7.51 -2.21 12.45
CA ALA A 414 6.89 -3.31 13.20
C ALA A 414 6.25 -4.37 12.29
N ALA A 415 5.59 -3.94 11.20
CA ALA A 415 5.03 -4.84 10.20
C ALA A 415 6.11 -5.65 9.48
N LEU A 416 7.22 -5.01 9.08
CA LEU A 416 8.33 -5.69 8.40
C LEU A 416 9.03 -6.69 9.32
N ASN A 417 9.31 -6.31 10.58
CA ASN A 417 9.88 -7.23 11.56
C ASN A 417 8.94 -8.42 11.83
N PHE A 418 7.62 -8.20 11.88
CA PHE A 418 6.62 -9.27 11.98
C PHE A 418 6.66 -10.21 10.77
N LEU A 419 6.65 -9.67 9.55
CA LEU A 419 6.66 -10.45 8.31
C LEU A 419 7.95 -11.27 8.16
N HIS A 420 9.09 -10.71 8.58
CA HIS A 420 10.36 -11.43 8.56
C HIS A 420 10.37 -12.59 9.55
N VAL A 421 10.08 -12.33 10.83
CA VAL A 421 10.28 -13.30 11.91
C VAL A 421 9.14 -14.31 11.99
N LEU A 422 7.88 -13.84 11.93
CA LEU A 422 6.70 -14.68 12.10
C LEU A 422 6.02 -15.02 10.77
N GLY A 423 6.20 -14.18 9.74
CA GLY A 423 5.64 -14.42 8.42
C GLY A 423 6.53 -15.22 7.47
N ASN A 424 7.77 -15.57 7.85
CA ASN A 424 8.74 -16.23 6.98
C ASN A 424 8.92 -15.55 5.61
N SER A 425 8.82 -14.22 5.56
CA SER A 425 8.95 -13.45 4.32
C SER A 425 10.34 -12.83 4.19
N SER A 426 10.77 -12.65 2.94
CA SER A 426 12.01 -11.96 2.60
C SER A 426 11.70 -10.59 2.06
N LEU A 427 12.30 -9.57 2.66
CA LEU A 427 11.97 -8.18 2.40
C LEU A 427 13.16 -7.53 1.70
N VAL A 428 12.92 -6.86 0.57
CA VAL A 428 13.95 -6.15 -0.19
C VAL A 428 13.60 -4.68 -0.24
N LEU A 429 14.42 -3.85 0.40
CA LEU A 429 14.27 -2.40 0.40
C LEU A 429 15.12 -1.81 -0.73
N CYS A 430 14.47 -1.54 -1.86
CA CYS A 430 15.15 -0.94 -3.00
C CYS A 430 15.15 0.58 -2.86
N THR A 431 16.33 1.19 -2.89
CA THR A 431 16.46 2.64 -2.83
C THR A 431 17.78 3.12 -3.40
N ALA A 432 17.77 4.29 -4.05
CA ALA A 432 19.01 4.98 -4.38
C ALA A 432 19.67 5.60 -3.13
N THR A 433 18.91 5.78 -2.05
CA THR A 433 19.28 6.59 -0.89
C THR A 433 18.72 5.97 0.38
N GLN A 434 19.55 5.22 1.12
CA GLN A 434 19.07 4.43 2.26
C GLN A 434 18.50 5.35 3.37
N PRO A 435 17.19 5.25 3.71
CA PRO A 435 16.71 5.87 4.92
C PRO A 435 17.29 5.11 6.13
N ALA A 436 17.74 5.85 7.15
CA ALA A 436 18.28 5.29 8.39
C ALA A 436 17.18 4.67 9.29
N LEU A 437 16.41 3.71 8.74
CA LEU A 437 15.29 3.04 9.43
C LEU A 437 15.76 2.14 10.60
N ASP A 438 17.05 1.88 10.69
CA ASP A 438 17.73 1.21 11.79
C ASP A 438 18.11 2.18 12.94
N PHE A 439 18.07 3.49 12.69
CA PHE A 439 18.42 4.55 13.66
C PHE A 439 17.23 5.02 14.52
N VAL A 440 16.00 4.74 14.10
CA VAL A 440 14.78 5.17 14.80
C VAL A 440 14.47 4.30 16.02
N LYS A 441 13.71 4.82 17.00
CA LYS A 441 13.39 4.12 18.26
C LYS A 441 12.79 2.71 18.04
N ASN A 442 11.79 2.61 17.17
CA ASN A 442 11.20 1.34 16.74
C ASN A 442 11.90 0.87 15.46
N LYS A 443 13.15 0.42 15.58
CA LYS A 443 14.02 0.13 14.44
C LYS A 443 13.68 -1.13 13.66
N LEU A 444 14.10 -1.14 12.40
CA LEU A 444 14.13 -2.33 11.56
C LEU A 444 15.28 -3.26 11.96
N HIS A 445 15.04 -4.57 11.99
CA HIS A 445 16.06 -5.57 12.37
C HIS A 445 16.84 -6.03 11.13
N LEU A 446 17.72 -5.17 10.62
CA LEU A 446 18.61 -5.51 9.51
C LEU A 446 19.73 -6.48 9.95
N PRO A 447 20.07 -7.50 9.13
CA PRO A 447 21.25 -8.33 9.35
C PRO A 447 22.54 -7.54 9.08
N GLU A 448 23.67 -8.00 9.62
CA GLU A 448 24.97 -7.31 9.49
C GLU A 448 25.43 -7.14 8.03
N GLN A 449 25.11 -8.11 7.17
CA GLN A 449 25.37 -8.06 5.73
C GLN A 449 24.06 -7.95 4.94
N ALA A 450 23.33 -6.85 5.17
CA ALA A 450 22.03 -6.60 4.55
C ALA A 450 22.11 -6.14 3.08
N GLU A 451 23.20 -5.48 2.69
CA GLU A 451 23.35 -4.90 1.36
C GLU A 451 23.70 -5.96 0.32
N MET A 452 22.93 -5.97 -0.78
CA MET A 452 23.13 -6.89 -1.89
C MET A 452 24.27 -6.48 -2.82
N ILE A 453 24.51 -5.17 -2.96
CA ILE A 453 25.50 -4.62 -3.89
C ILE A 453 26.80 -4.25 -3.16
N GLY A 454 27.89 -4.92 -3.53
CA GLY A 454 29.24 -4.56 -3.08
C GLY A 454 29.78 -3.29 -3.74
N ASN A 455 30.78 -2.67 -3.09
CA ASN A 455 31.51 -1.50 -3.62
C ASN A 455 30.62 -0.32 -4.06
N LEU A 456 29.61 0.04 -3.25
CA LEU A 456 28.67 1.12 -3.55
C LEU A 456 29.35 2.45 -3.93
N ASP A 457 30.49 2.79 -3.33
CA ASP A 457 31.24 4.01 -3.65
C ASP A 457 31.83 4.00 -5.07
N GLU A 458 32.24 2.83 -5.55
CA GLU A 458 32.74 2.67 -6.93
C GLU A 458 31.58 2.70 -7.92
N VAL A 459 30.50 1.97 -7.62
CA VAL A 459 29.26 1.99 -8.41
C VAL A 459 28.75 3.43 -8.53
N GLY A 460 28.64 4.16 -7.41
CA GLY A 460 28.21 5.56 -7.40
C GLY A 460 29.09 6.46 -8.30
N ARG A 461 30.42 6.33 -8.19
CA ARG A 461 31.37 7.08 -9.03
C ARG A 461 31.22 6.76 -10.52
N SER A 462 31.03 5.50 -10.88
CA SER A 462 30.87 5.11 -12.28
C SER A 462 29.52 5.51 -12.88
N PHE A 463 28.49 5.69 -12.04
CA PHE A 463 27.18 6.22 -12.45
C PHE A 463 27.09 7.75 -12.37
N LYS A 464 28.17 8.43 -11.97
CA LYS A 464 28.21 9.90 -11.90
C LYS A 464 28.09 10.49 -13.32
N ARG A 465 26.98 11.18 -13.53
CA ARG A 465 26.65 11.84 -14.82
C ARG A 465 26.28 13.31 -14.66
N VAL A 466 26.20 13.77 -13.41
CA VAL A 466 25.79 15.12 -13.05
C VAL A 466 26.69 15.72 -11.98
N GLU A 467 26.73 17.04 -11.96
CA GLU A 467 27.28 17.84 -10.88
C GLU A 467 26.17 18.73 -10.31
N ILE A 468 25.99 18.67 -8.98
CA ILE A 468 25.05 19.52 -8.27
C ILE A 468 25.70 20.88 -8.04
N GLU A 469 25.09 21.95 -8.55
CA GLU A 469 25.54 23.32 -8.33
C GLU A 469 24.51 24.10 -7.51
N ASP A 470 24.93 24.53 -6.32
CA ASP A 470 24.09 25.31 -5.42
C ASP A 470 24.05 26.80 -5.84
N ARG A 471 22.85 27.26 -6.20
CA ARG A 471 22.51 28.64 -6.56
C ARG A 471 21.51 29.27 -5.58
N THR A 472 21.32 28.65 -4.41
CA THR A 472 20.41 29.18 -3.39
C THR A 472 20.87 30.54 -2.87
N THR A 473 19.92 31.46 -2.71
CA THR A 473 20.11 32.77 -2.07
C THR A 473 19.07 32.93 -0.96
N SER A 474 19.36 33.78 0.02
CA SER A 474 18.45 34.03 1.15
C SER A 474 17.14 34.69 0.72
N ALA A 475 17.16 35.52 -0.33
CA ALA A 475 15.96 36.16 -0.88
C ALA A 475 15.10 35.20 -1.71
N GLY A 476 15.69 34.11 -2.22
CA GLY A 476 15.08 33.30 -3.27
C GLY A 476 15.00 34.04 -4.60
N TRP A 477 14.54 33.35 -5.64
CA TRP A 477 14.40 33.85 -7.00
C TRP A 477 12.92 33.91 -7.37
N GLY A 478 12.46 35.04 -7.92
CA GLY A 478 11.13 35.17 -8.49
C GLY A 478 11.01 34.49 -9.86
N ALA A 479 9.79 34.35 -10.36
CA ALA A 479 9.51 33.79 -11.69
C ALA A 479 10.33 34.42 -12.84
N GLU A 480 10.55 35.74 -12.80
CA GLU A 480 11.33 36.47 -13.82
C GLU A 480 12.82 36.07 -13.80
N GLU A 481 13.44 36.02 -12.61
CA GLU A 481 14.84 35.61 -12.45
C GLU A 481 15.05 34.16 -12.88
N ILE A 482 14.11 33.28 -12.52
CA ILE A 482 14.12 31.87 -12.93
C ILE A 482 13.99 31.77 -14.46
N SER A 483 13.06 32.52 -15.08
CA SER A 483 12.90 32.57 -16.54
C SER A 483 14.18 33.02 -17.25
N GLY A 484 14.81 34.10 -16.77
CA GLY A 484 16.09 34.58 -17.30
C GLY A 484 17.20 33.54 -17.19
N PHE A 485 17.27 32.82 -16.07
CA PHE A 485 18.26 31.76 -15.86
C PHE A 485 18.02 30.54 -16.77
N ILE A 486 16.76 30.18 -17.05
CA ILE A 486 16.43 29.13 -18.02
C ILE A 486 16.91 29.55 -19.43
N GLY A 487 16.62 30.78 -19.84
CA GLY A 487 17.07 31.33 -21.12
C GLY A 487 18.60 31.32 -21.28
N GLN A 488 19.34 31.63 -20.20
CA GLN A 488 20.80 31.53 -20.18
C GLN A 488 21.29 30.10 -20.38
N ASN A 489 20.73 29.12 -19.65
CA ASN A 489 21.13 27.72 -19.80
C ASN A 489 20.82 27.17 -21.20
N LEU A 490 19.72 27.59 -21.82
CA LEU A 490 19.34 27.19 -23.18
C LEU A 490 20.28 27.72 -24.27
N GLN A 491 21.29 28.52 -23.94
CA GLN A 491 22.39 28.85 -24.85
C GLN A 491 23.39 27.68 -24.97
N ASP A 492 23.56 26.91 -23.90
CA ASP A 492 24.52 25.81 -23.81
C ASP A 492 23.87 24.42 -23.95
N VAL A 493 22.57 24.32 -23.64
CA VAL A 493 21.80 23.08 -23.69
C VAL A 493 20.53 23.23 -24.54
N ARG A 494 19.99 22.11 -25.01
CA ARG A 494 18.71 22.12 -25.75
C ARG A 494 17.49 21.87 -24.87
N SER A 495 17.66 21.21 -23.73
CA SER A 495 16.52 20.80 -22.90
C SER A 495 16.72 21.11 -21.42
N VAL A 496 15.72 21.75 -20.82
CA VAL A 496 15.72 22.13 -19.40
C VAL A 496 14.46 21.61 -18.72
N LEU A 497 14.64 20.93 -17.59
CA LEU A 497 13.55 20.56 -16.69
C LEU A 497 13.59 21.45 -15.45
N VAL A 498 12.48 22.08 -15.12
CA VAL A 498 12.31 22.92 -13.94
C VAL A 498 11.31 22.28 -12.99
N ILE A 499 11.74 22.02 -11.76
CA ILE A 499 10.92 21.39 -10.73
C ILE A 499 10.78 22.33 -9.54
N LEU A 500 9.55 22.73 -9.25
CA LEU A 500 9.19 23.57 -8.10
C LEU A 500 8.30 22.78 -7.13
N ASN A 501 8.32 23.17 -5.85
CA ASN A 501 7.62 22.50 -4.78
C ASN A 501 6.11 22.75 -4.78
N THR A 502 5.64 23.86 -5.36
CA THR A 502 4.23 24.27 -5.30
C THR A 502 3.64 24.55 -6.68
N LYS A 503 2.39 24.13 -6.88
CA LYS A 503 1.62 24.40 -8.11
C LYS A 503 1.47 25.90 -8.39
N THR A 504 1.37 26.72 -7.34
CA THR A 504 1.26 28.18 -7.48
C THR A 504 2.52 28.80 -8.08
N ALA A 505 3.70 28.38 -7.62
CA ALA A 505 4.97 28.83 -8.20
C ALA A 505 5.14 28.34 -9.65
N ILE A 506 4.71 27.11 -9.94
CA ILE A 506 4.69 26.56 -11.31
C ILE A 506 3.82 27.40 -12.24
N ARG A 507 2.57 27.72 -11.86
CA ARG A 507 1.67 28.55 -12.68
C ARG A 507 2.27 29.92 -12.95
N LYS A 508 2.83 30.58 -11.93
CA LYS A 508 3.51 31.88 -12.08
C LYS A 508 4.67 31.81 -13.05
N LEU A 509 5.56 30.82 -12.90
CA LEU A 509 6.69 30.63 -13.80
C LEU A 509 6.22 30.33 -15.22
N PHE A 510 5.20 29.49 -15.38
CA PHE A 510 4.67 29.12 -16.69
C PHE A 510 4.14 30.34 -17.45
N PHE A 511 3.32 31.18 -16.81
CA PHE A 511 2.84 32.44 -17.41
C PHE A 511 3.98 33.43 -17.74
N GLN A 512 5.03 33.45 -16.93
CA GLN A 512 6.23 34.27 -17.22
C GLN A 512 7.00 33.75 -18.43
N LEU A 513 7.08 32.42 -18.60
CA LEU A 513 7.76 31.77 -19.72
C LEU A 513 7.01 31.98 -21.04
N GLU A 514 5.68 31.90 -21.03
CA GLU A 514 4.85 32.15 -22.23
C GLU A 514 5.06 33.57 -22.81
N GLN A 515 5.45 34.53 -21.97
CA GLN A 515 5.70 35.92 -22.36
C GLN A 515 7.19 36.21 -22.65
N ALA A 516 8.08 35.23 -22.50
CA ALA A 516 9.51 35.44 -22.64
C ALA A 516 9.93 35.51 -24.13
N GLU A 517 10.57 36.60 -24.53
CA GLU A 517 11.04 36.80 -25.91
C GLU A 517 11.96 35.65 -26.38
N TRP A 518 12.88 35.20 -25.52
CA TRP A 518 13.79 34.09 -25.86
C TRP A 518 13.09 32.75 -26.09
N LEU A 519 11.88 32.57 -25.58
CA LEU A 519 11.07 31.37 -25.77
C LEU A 519 10.33 31.42 -27.11
N ILE A 520 9.70 32.56 -27.39
CA ILE A 520 8.94 32.82 -28.63
C ILE A 520 9.88 32.86 -29.84
N ASP A 521 10.90 33.71 -29.81
CA ASP A 521 11.85 33.90 -30.91
C ASP A 521 12.79 32.69 -31.06
N GLY A 522 13.02 31.97 -29.96
CA GLY A 522 13.91 30.81 -29.91
C GLY A 522 13.28 29.49 -30.36
N GLU A 523 12.00 29.51 -30.78
CA GLU A 523 11.18 28.34 -31.11
C GLU A 523 11.27 27.23 -30.05
N VAL A 524 11.22 27.63 -28.77
CA VAL A 524 11.38 26.70 -27.64
C VAL A 524 10.02 26.12 -27.26
N LEU A 525 9.91 24.79 -27.26
CA LEU A 525 8.70 24.09 -26.83
C LEU A 525 8.55 24.17 -25.32
N LEU A 526 7.38 24.57 -24.84
CA LEU A 526 7.05 24.69 -23.42
C LEU A 526 6.04 23.62 -23.01
N PHE A 527 6.40 22.81 -22.01
CA PHE A 527 5.58 21.73 -21.49
C PHE A 527 5.30 21.92 -19.99
N HIS A 528 4.16 21.41 -19.53
CA HIS A 528 3.78 21.40 -18.13
C HIS A 528 3.25 20.03 -17.71
N LEU A 529 3.65 19.56 -16.52
CA LEU A 529 3.16 18.31 -15.93
C LEU A 529 2.70 18.54 -14.49
N SER A 530 1.46 18.13 -14.20
CA SER A 530 0.84 18.31 -12.88
C SER A 530 0.00 17.11 -12.46
N THR A 531 -0.16 16.93 -11.16
CA THR A 531 -1.08 15.94 -10.57
C THR A 531 -2.56 16.30 -10.78
N ASN A 532 -2.88 17.51 -11.25
CA ASN A 532 -4.24 17.90 -11.65
C ASN A 532 -4.64 17.33 -13.02
N MET A 533 -3.68 16.79 -13.78
CA MET A 533 -3.95 16.04 -15.00
C MET A 533 -4.30 14.60 -14.65
N CYS A 534 -5.13 13.91 -15.44
CA CYS A 534 -5.40 12.48 -15.24
C CYS A 534 -4.23 11.64 -15.78
N ALA A 535 -4.24 10.32 -15.55
CA ALA A 535 -3.13 9.47 -15.99
C ALA A 535 -2.97 9.45 -17.51
N ALA A 536 -4.08 9.33 -18.25
CA ALA A 536 -4.09 9.41 -19.71
C ALA A 536 -3.48 10.73 -20.21
N HIS A 537 -3.93 11.86 -19.66
CA HIS A 537 -3.39 13.17 -20.03
C HIS A 537 -1.89 13.31 -19.76
N ARG A 538 -1.41 12.87 -18.59
CA ARG A 538 0.04 12.88 -18.32
C ARG A 538 0.83 12.01 -19.30
N LYS A 539 0.26 10.87 -19.71
CA LYS A 539 0.90 9.95 -20.66
C LYS A 539 1.10 10.61 -22.02
N ASP A 540 0.09 11.34 -22.50
CA ASP A 540 0.14 12.05 -23.78
C ASP A 540 1.19 13.17 -23.76
N VAL A 541 1.16 14.04 -22.74
CA VAL A 541 2.18 15.10 -22.57
C VAL A 541 3.59 14.52 -22.45
N LEU A 542 3.76 13.40 -21.75
CA LEU A 542 5.05 12.73 -21.64
C LEU A 542 5.54 12.15 -22.98
N ALA A 543 4.62 11.64 -23.81
CA ALA A 543 4.96 11.17 -25.14
C ALA A 543 5.42 12.33 -26.05
N GLU A 544 4.77 13.50 -25.96
CA GLU A 544 5.17 14.71 -26.68
C GLU A 544 6.55 15.22 -26.24
N VAL A 545 6.78 15.31 -24.92
CA VAL A 545 8.09 15.68 -24.35
C VAL A 545 9.16 14.72 -24.88
N LYS A 546 8.91 13.42 -24.82
CA LYS A 546 9.85 12.40 -25.30
C LYS A 546 10.17 12.58 -26.79
N ALA A 547 9.15 12.75 -27.63
CA ALA A 547 9.32 12.98 -29.07
C ALA A 547 10.13 14.25 -29.36
N ALA A 548 9.89 15.34 -28.63
CA ALA A 548 10.63 16.58 -28.76
C ALA A 548 12.13 16.41 -28.40
N LEU A 549 12.41 15.71 -27.29
CA LEU A 549 13.77 15.42 -26.85
C LEU A 549 14.51 14.50 -27.83
N GLU A 550 13.85 13.46 -28.36
CA GLU A 550 14.44 12.55 -29.35
C GLU A 550 14.72 13.25 -30.69
N ALA A 551 13.87 14.19 -31.09
CA ALA A 551 14.09 15.04 -32.26
C ALA A 551 15.15 16.14 -32.03
N GLY A 552 15.69 16.27 -30.82
CA GLY A 552 16.68 17.28 -30.48
C GLY A 552 16.16 18.72 -30.53
N LYS A 553 14.84 18.92 -30.36
CA LYS A 553 14.21 20.25 -30.30
C LYS A 553 14.55 20.96 -28.99
N ARG A 554 14.52 22.29 -29.01
CA ARG A 554 14.67 23.07 -27.78
C ARG A 554 13.39 22.94 -26.95
N ALA A 555 13.52 22.53 -25.69
CA ALA A 555 12.38 22.23 -24.85
C ALA A 555 12.59 22.66 -23.39
N VAL A 556 11.55 23.23 -22.80
CA VAL A 556 11.44 23.51 -21.36
C VAL A 556 10.24 22.74 -20.82
N CYS A 557 10.46 21.92 -19.79
CA CYS A 557 9.39 21.27 -19.07
C CYS A 557 9.34 21.80 -17.64
N VAL A 558 8.15 22.21 -17.20
CA VAL A 558 7.93 22.72 -15.84
C VAL A 558 7.00 21.75 -15.10
N SER A 559 7.40 21.26 -13.93
CA SER A 559 6.61 20.27 -13.18
C SER A 559 6.79 20.39 -11.67
N THR A 560 5.89 19.75 -10.91
CA THR A 560 6.12 19.47 -9.49
C THR A 560 6.97 18.20 -9.32
N GLN A 561 6.98 17.61 -8.12
CA GLN A 561 7.70 16.37 -7.82
C GLN A 561 7.21 15.14 -8.61
N LEU A 562 6.09 15.25 -9.33
CA LEU A 562 5.52 14.18 -10.15
C LEU A 562 6.56 13.54 -11.10
N ILE A 563 7.45 14.35 -11.66
CA ILE A 563 8.43 13.90 -12.67
C ILE A 563 9.69 13.27 -12.03
N GLU A 564 9.88 13.42 -10.72
CA GLU A 564 11.05 12.92 -9.99
C GLU A 564 11.09 11.39 -9.99
N ALA A 565 9.94 10.74 -9.98
CA ALA A 565 9.80 9.28 -9.93
C ALA A 565 8.94 8.74 -11.09
N GLY A 566 9.26 7.53 -11.59
CA GLY A 566 8.38 6.81 -12.53
C GLY A 566 8.44 7.16 -14.01
N VAL A 567 9.14 8.21 -14.42
CA VAL A 567 9.10 8.69 -15.82
C VAL A 567 10.40 8.44 -16.58
N ASN A 568 10.38 7.76 -17.73
CA ASN A 568 11.59 7.50 -18.52
C ASN A 568 11.93 8.63 -19.52
N ILE A 569 12.35 9.79 -18.98
CA ILE A 569 12.81 10.95 -19.78
C ILE A 569 14.16 11.47 -19.27
N SER A 570 14.88 12.16 -20.15
CA SER A 570 16.23 12.68 -19.90
C SER A 570 16.37 14.08 -20.47
N PHE A 571 16.67 15.05 -19.60
CA PHE A 571 17.01 16.43 -19.99
C PHE A 571 18.52 16.66 -19.91
N GLU A 572 19.00 17.69 -20.58
CA GLU A 572 20.41 18.12 -20.53
C GLU A 572 20.73 18.99 -19.31
N CYS A 573 19.70 19.65 -18.75
CA CYS A 573 19.81 20.46 -17.54
C CYS A 573 18.57 20.29 -16.66
N VAL A 574 18.76 20.26 -15.34
CA VAL A 574 17.68 20.25 -14.35
C VAL A 574 17.86 21.41 -13.38
N ILE A 575 16.79 22.15 -13.13
CA ILE A 575 16.70 23.21 -12.12
C ILE A 575 15.66 22.76 -11.10
N ARG A 576 16.08 22.58 -9.84
CA ARG A 576 15.22 22.09 -8.76
C ARG A 576 15.15 23.13 -7.65
N SER A 577 13.94 23.54 -7.25
CA SER A 577 13.77 24.33 -6.02
C SER A 577 14.27 23.52 -4.82
N LEU A 578 14.81 24.18 -3.80
CA LEU A 578 15.36 23.56 -2.61
C LEU A 578 14.31 22.65 -1.96
N ALA A 579 14.71 21.42 -1.69
CA ALA A 579 13.87 20.36 -1.12
C ALA A 579 14.77 19.39 -0.35
N GLY A 580 14.23 18.24 0.05
CA GLY A 580 15.02 17.14 0.56
C GLY A 580 16.11 16.69 -0.42
N LEU A 581 17.25 16.24 0.11
CA LEU A 581 18.38 15.78 -0.71
C LEU A 581 18.01 14.55 -1.55
N ASP A 582 17.11 13.71 -1.03
CA ASP A 582 16.52 12.56 -1.73
C ASP A 582 15.70 13.00 -2.94
N SER A 583 14.84 14.03 -2.82
CA SER A 583 14.13 14.63 -3.96
C SER A 583 15.09 15.22 -4.99
N ILE A 584 16.17 15.88 -4.54
CA ILE A 584 17.22 16.41 -5.42
C ILE A 584 17.94 15.28 -6.16
N ALA A 585 18.25 14.17 -5.49
CA ALA A 585 18.85 12.98 -6.11
C ALA A 585 17.93 12.35 -7.16
N GLN A 586 16.62 12.31 -6.91
CA GLN A 586 15.62 11.82 -7.86
C GLN A 586 15.49 12.75 -9.08
N ALA A 587 15.48 14.07 -8.86
CA ALA A 587 15.50 15.08 -9.93
C ALA A 587 16.78 15.00 -10.78
N ALA A 588 17.94 14.86 -10.14
CA ALA A 588 19.22 14.58 -10.79
C ALA A 588 19.18 13.29 -11.63
N GLY A 589 18.36 12.32 -11.21
CA GLY A 589 18.01 11.12 -11.95
C GLY A 589 17.40 11.34 -13.34
N ARG A 590 16.93 12.57 -13.64
CA ARG A 590 16.34 13.00 -14.92
C ARG A 590 17.28 13.86 -15.76
N CYS A 591 18.45 14.22 -15.25
CA CYS A 591 19.50 14.92 -15.99
C CYS A 591 20.53 13.91 -16.53
N ASN A 592 20.87 14.03 -17.82
CA ASN A 592 21.83 13.17 -18.53
C ASN A 592 21.63 11.67 -18.22
N ARG A 593 20.37 11.21 -18.17
CA ARG A 593 19.99 9.88 -17.66
C ARG A 593 20.66 8.74 -18.42
N HIS A 594 20.84 8.91 -19.73
CA HIS A 594 21.46 7.92 -20.61
C HIS A 594 22.98 8.01 -20.67
N GLY A 595 23.60 9.02 -20.03
CA GLY A 595 25.05 9.24 -20.07
C GLY A 595 25.58 9.50 -21.48
N LYS A 596 24.74 10.06 -22.37
CA LYS A 596 25.11 10.37 -23.76
C LYS A 596 26.07 11.55 -23.84
N ASP A 597 26.01 12.45 -22.86
CA ASP A 597 26.85 13.64 -22.77
C ASP A 597 27.91 13.51 -21.66
N PRO A 598 28.98 14.33 -21.70
CA PRO A 598 29.80 14.63 -20.52
C PRO A 598 28.95 15.08 -19.32
N ILE A 599 29.55 15.15 -18.14
CA ILE A 599 28.87 15.55 -16.90
C ILE A 599 28.03 16.83 -17.12
N ARG A 600 26.73 16.74 -16.82
CA ARG A 600 25.78 17.85 -16.93
C ARG A 600 25.49 18.48 -15.56
N LYS A 601 24.86 19.64 -15.56
CA LYS A 601 24.58 20.37 -14.32
C LYS A 601 23.15 20.15 -13.83
N VAL A 602 23.02 20.08 -12.52
CA VAL A 602 21.75 20.15 -11.80
C VAL A 602 21.85 21.33 -10.84
N TYR A 603 20.99 22.32 -11.02
CA TYR A 603 21.01 23.53 -10.19
C TYR A 603 19.99 23.41 -9.06
N ILE A 604 20.43 23.73 -7.85
CA ILE A 604 19.53 23.93 -6.71
C ILE A 604 19.31 25.43 -6.56
N ILE A 605 18.05 25.86 -6.66
CA ILE A 605 17.65 27.26 -6.41
C ILE A 605 16.69 27.32 -5.22
N ARG A 606 16.42 28.51 -4.70
CA ARG A 606 15.29 28.73 -3.79
C ARG A 606 14.27 29.59 -4.52
N SER A 607 13.06 29.12 -4.74
CA SER A 607 12.00 29.96 -5.33
C SER A 607 11.39 30.87 -4.27
N ALA A 608 11.31 32.17 -4.55
CA ALA A 608 10.65 33.16 -3.69
C ALA A 608 9.11 33.05 -3.73
N ASP A 609 8.58 32.37 -4.75
CA ASP A 609 7.14 32.20 -4.99
C ASP A 609 6.53 31.00 -4.25
N GLU A 610 7.34 30.24 -3.49
CA GLU A 610 6.90 29.05 -2.75
C GLU A 610 6.52 29.35 -1.31
N LYS A 611 5.30 28.99 -0.93
CA LYS A 611 4.85 28.96 0.46
C LYS A 611 4.74 27.50 0.91
N LEU A 612 5.70 27.05 1.72
CA LEU A 612 5.80 25.66 2.18
C LEU A 612 4.99 25.37 3.46
N THR A 613 4.14 26.29 3.90
CA THR A 613 3.36 26.15 5.15
C THR A 613 2.48 24.91 5.21
N SER A 614 2.01 24.42 4.05
CA SER A 614 1.21 23.20 3.92
C SER A 614 2.04 21.97 3.51
N LEU A 615 3.36 22.11 3.41
CA LEU A 615 4.32 21.09 2.94
C LEU A 615 5.45 20.94 3.97
N ALA A 616 5.08 20.59 5.22
CA ALA A 616 6.01 20.52 6.35
C ALA A 616 7.22 19.60 6.06
N GLU A 617 6.99 18.42 5.48
CA GLU A 617 8.05 17.46 5.13
C GLU A 617 9.08 18.07 4.16
N ILE A 618 8.62 18.77 3.12
CA ILE A 618 9.49 19.46 2.16
C ILE A 618 10.23 20.61 2.84
N SER A 619 9.56 21.35 3.72
CA SER A 619 10.20 22.45 4.47
C SER A 619 11.32 21.94 5.37
N VAL A 620 11.10 20.85 6.10
CA VAL A 620 12.11 20.22 6.96
C VAL A 620 13.25 19.66 6.10
N GLY A 621 12.92 18.96 5.00
CA GLY A 621 13.92 18.43 4.07
C GLY A 621 14.80 19.53 3.49
N ALA A 622 14.20 20.64 3.04
CA ALA A 622 14.93 21.81 2.52
C ALA A 622 15.89 22.42 3.57
N ASP A 623 15.45 22.56 4.82
CA ASP A 623 16.30 23.04 5.94
C ASP A 623 17.51 22.12 6.17
N LYS A 624 17.30 20.79 6.15
CA LYS A 624 18.41 19.84 6.36
C LYS A 624 19.36 19.80 5.17
N THR A 625 18.84 19.90 3.95
CA THR A 625 19.66 20.05 2.75
C THR A 625 20.49 21.33 2.80
N GLU A 626 19.91 22.47 3.18
CA GLU A 626 20.65 23.74 3.30
C GLU A 626 21.79 23.66 4.31
N ARG A 627 21.55 23.03 5.46
CA ARG A 627 22.61 22.73 6.43
C ARG A 627 23.72 21.89 5.79
N LEU A 628 23.36 20.82 5.09
CA LEU A 628 24.34 19.93 4.45
C LEU A 628 25.13 20.66 3.35
N LEU A 629 24.48 21.51 2.55
CA LEU A 629 25.15 22.35 1.54
C LEU A 629 26.22 23.24 2.18
N GLY A 630 25.94 23.83 3.35
CA GLY A 630 26.91 24.61 4.11
C GLY A 630 28.07 23.79 4.68
N GLU A 631 27.85 22.54 5.08
CA GLU A 631 28.92 21.60 5.45
C GLU A 631 29.75 21.18 4.23
N PHE A 632 29.10 20.83 3.12
CA PHE A 632 29.76 20.41 1.88
C PHE A 632 30.66 21.50 1.31
N LYS A 633 30.23 22.78 1.35
CA LYS A 633 31.07 23.92 0.93
C LYS A 633 32.33 24.08 1.77
N ARG A 634 32.30 23.74 3.06
CA ARG A 634 33.43 23.87 3.98
C ARG A 634 34.37 22.66 3.91
N GLU A 635 33.81 21.46 3.82
CA GLU A 635 34.54 20.19 3.92
C GLU A 635 34.05 19.17 2.86
N PRO A 636 34.29 19.44 1.56
CA PRO A 636 33.78 18.56 0.49
C PRO A 636 34.38 17.16 0.54
N GLU A 637 35.59 17.00 1.08
CA GLU A 637 36.28 15.70 1.24
C GLU A 637 35.50 14.73 2.14
N LYS A 638 34.78 15.24 3.15
CA LYS A 638 33.94 14.44 4.06
C LYS A 638 32.87 13.66 3.30
N PHE A 639 32.47 14.16 2.13
CA PHE A 639 31.42 13.62 1.29
C PHE A 639 31.97 13.07 -0.05
N GLY A 640 33.27 12.74 -0.11
CA GLY A 640 33.88 12.24 -1.34
C GLY A 640 33.82 13.23 -2.51
N ARG A 641 33.72 14.54 -2.21
CA ARG A 641 33.49 15.63 -3.17
C ARG A 641 32.26 15.44 -4.05
N ASP A 642 31.24 14.75 -3.53
CA ASP A 642 29.97 14.55 -4.20
C ASP A 642 28.78 14.72 -3.23
N LEU A 643 27.89 15.65 -3.56
CA LEU A 643 26.67 15.93 -2.81
C LEU A 643 25.67 14.78 -2.82
N LEU A 644 25.77 13.88 -3.81
CA LEU A 644 24.95 12.68 -3.92
C LEU A 644 25.70 11.41 -3.47
N SER A 645 26.84 11.57 -2.77
CA SER A 645 27.55 10.42 -2.21
C SER A 645 26.72 9.68 -1.16
N PRO A 646 26.97 8.37 -0.94
CA PRO A 646 26.34 7.62 0.15
C PRO A 646 26.52 8.29 1.52
N ALA A 647 27.69 8.90 1.76
CA ALA A 647 27.97 9.65 2.99
C ALA A 647 27.07 10.88 3.15
N ALA A 648 26.91 11.68 2.10
CA ALA A 648 26.03 12.87 2.11
C ALA A 648 24.57 12.48 2.34
N MET A 649 24.07 11.46 1.62
CA MET A 649 22.71 10.94 1.80
C MET A 649 22.46 10.44 3.23
N LYS A 650 23.40 9.67 3.78
CA LYS A 650 23.31 9.18 5.16
C LYS A 650 23.23 10.34 6.17
N THR A 651 24.14 11.31 6.07
CA THR A 651 24.15 12.49 6.95
C THR A 651 22.85 13.30 6.84
N TYR A 652 22.31 13.47 5.63
CA TYR A 652 21.02 14.14 5.43
C TYR A 652 19.89 13.42 6.18
N PHE A 653 19.76 12.09 6.02
CA PHE A 653 18.69 11.34 6.67
C PHE A 653 18.86 11.29 8.19
N GLU A 654 20.09 11.23 8.72
CA GLU A 654 20.34 11.36 10.15
C GLU A 654 19.83 12.71 10.70
N TYR A 655 20.10 13.82 10.00
CA TYR A 655 19.58 15.14 10.38
C TYR A 655 18.06 15.25 10.26
N TYR A 656 17.48 14.60 9.23
CA TYR A 656 16.05 14.61 8.99
C TYR A 656 15.30 13.81 10.07
N PHE A 657 15.71 12.57 10.32
CA PHE A 657 15.09 11.69 11.31
C PHE A 657 15.27 12.17 12.76
N ASP A 658 16.41 12.78 13.10
CA ASP A 658 16.58 13.37 14.44
C ASP A 658 15.60 14.54 14.68
N HIS A 659 15.30 15.33 13.64
CA HIS A 659 14.36 16.45 13.75
C HIS A 659 12.92 15.99 13.95
N ILE A 660 12.49 14.95 13.23
CA ILE A 660 11.11 14.46 13.22
C ILE A 660 10.89 13.25 14.12
N LYS A 661 11.84 12.91 15.00
CA LYS A 661 11.82 11.66 15.79
C LYS A 661 10.54 11.43 16.59
N GLU A 662 9.91 12.51 17.07
CA GLU A 662 8.66 12.47 17.84
C GLU A 662 7.43 12.29 16.93
N GLU A 663 7.58 12.53 15.63
CA GLU A 663 6.53 12.40 14.60
C GLU A 663 6.56 11.03 13.91
N LEU A 664 7.54 10.16 14.21
CA LEU A 664 7.67 8.83 13.60
C LEU A 664 6.65 7.80 14.09
N ASP A 665 6.12 8.03 15.30
CA ASP A 665 5.03 7.28 15.88
C ASP A 665 3.70 7.90 15.41
N TYR A 666 2.75 7.05 14.99
CA TYR A 666 1.46 7.52 14.49
C TYR A 666 0.63 8.13 15.63
N TYR A 667 0.65 9.46 15.72
CA TYR A 667 -0.12 10.20 16.70
C TYR A 667 -1.57 10.40 16.25
N ILE A 668 -2.50 10.19 17.16
CA ILE A 668 -3.95 10.39 16.96
C ILE A 668 -4.38 11.64 17.74
N PRO A 669 -4.50 12.82 17.09
CA PRO A 669 -4.78 14.07 17.79
C PRO A 669 -6.09 14.06 18.58
N LYS A 670 -7.13 13.37 18.08
CA LYS A 670 -8.44 13.31 18.76
C LYS A 670 -8.41 12.53 20.08
N LEU A 671 -7.44 11.64 20.26
CA LEU A 671 -7.29 10.83 21.48
C LEU A 671 -6.13 11.30 22.36
N ASP A 672 -5.22 12.12 21.82
CA ASP A 672 -3.92 12.43 22.42
C ASP A 672 -3.14 11.15 22.78
N LYS A 673 -3.02 10.25 21.79
CA LYS A 673 -2.38 8.93 21.94
C LYS A 673 -1.56 8.55 20.73
N GLN A 674 -0.55 7.73 20.97
CA GLN A 674 0.21 7.05 19.94
C GLN A 674 -0.46 5.71 19.60
N MET A 675 -0.74 5.47 18.32
CA MET A 675 -1.36 4.23 17.85
C MET A 675 -0.52 3.00 18.17
N PHE A 676 0.80 3.16 18.18
CA PHE A 676 1.75 2.12 18.56
C PHE A 676 1.49 1.59 19.99
N ASP A 677 1.13 2.47 20.95
CA ASP A 677 0.77 2.05 22.31
C ASP A 677 -0.62 1.42 22.36
N LEU A 678 -1.60 1.99 21.66
CA LEU A 678 -2.97 1.47 21.60
C LEU A 678 -3.04 0.03 21.09
N LEU A 679 -2.21 -0.31 20.09
CA LEU A 679 -2.11 -1.66 19.54
C LEU A 679 -1.11 -2.54 20.31
N GLY A 680 -0.38 -2.01 21.28
CA GLY A 680 0.63 -2.73 22.05
C GLY A 680 0.18 -2.99 23.49
N VAL A 681 0.86 -2.33 24.43
CA VAL A 681 0.64 -2.52 25.87
C VAL A 681 -0.54 -1.72 26.42
N ASN A 682 -0.99 -0.70 25.68
CA ASN A 682 -2.12 0.17 25.98
C ASN A 682 -2.15 0.60 27.46
N LYS A 683 -1.04 1.21 27.90
CA LYS A 683 -0.79 1.48 29.33
C LYS A 683 -1.83 2.42 29.91
N ASP A 684 -2.27 3.38 29.11
CA ASP A 684 -3.16 4.45 29.55
C ASP A 684 -4.58 3.94 29.80
N TYR A 685 -5.19 3.23 28.84
CA TYR A 685 -6.54 2.67 29.04
C TYR A 685 -6.53 1.55 30.07
N PHE A 686 -5.46 0.76 30.17
CA PHE A 686 -5.30 -0.20 31.25
C PHE A 686 -5.26 0.49 32.63
N GLY A 687 -4.49 1.56 32.77
CA GLY A 687 -4.41 2.36 33.99
C GLY A 687 -5.74 3.02 34.34
N ALA A 688 -6.42 3.60 33.35
CA ALA A 688 -7.72 4.23 33.51
C ALA A 688 -8.80 3.23 33.92
N TYR A 689 -8.84 2.04 33.31
CA TYR A 689 -9.70 0.93 33.73
C TYR A 689 -9.47 0.57 35.20
N LYS A 690 -8.20 0.35 35.58
CA LYS A 690 -7.83 -0.01 36.96
C LYS A 690 -8.27 1.05 37.96
N ASN A 691 -8.12 2.33 37.62
CA ASN A 691 -8.54 3.44 38.46
C ASN A 691 -10.07 3.51 38.60
N ARG A 692 -10.80 3.32 37.50
CA ARG A 692 -12.27 3.37 37.46
C ARG A 692 -12.92 2.22 38.24
N TYR A 693 -12.48 0.99 38.01
CA TYR A 693 -13.10 -0.21 38.57
C TYR A 693 -12.40 -0.76 39.82
N ARG A 694 -11.27 -0.17 40.23
CA ARG A 694 -10.44 -0.61 41.38
C ARG A 694 -9.98 -2.06 41.30
N LYS A 695 -9.94 -2.64 40.10
CA LYS A 695 -9.46 -3.99 39.79
C LYS A 695 -8.81 -4.00 38.40
N ASN A 696 -7.96 -4.98 38.14
CA ASN A 696 -7.46 -5.20 36.79
C ASN A 696 -8.62 -5.70 35.89
N PRO A 697 -8.60 -5.38 34.58
CA PRO A 697 -9.52 -5.99 33.64
C PRO A 697 -9.30 -7.51 33.62
N GLU A 698 -10.38 -8.26 33.37
CA GLU A 698 -10.30 -9.73 33.26
C GLU A 698 -9.58 -10.17 31.99
N VAL A 699 -9.57 -9.33 30.95
CA VAL A 699 -8.77 -9.53 29.74
C VAL A 699 -7.29 -9.29 30.02
N LEU A 700 -6.45 -10.15 29.46
CA LEU A 700 -5.00 -10.06 29.52
C LEU A 700 -4.42 -9.31 28.32
N SER A 701 -5.03 -9.50 27.16
CA SER A 701 -4.80 -8.73 25.94
C SER A 701 -5.36 -7.32 26.12
N ARG A 702 -4.67 -6.31 25.56
CA ARG A 702 -4.96 -4.90 25.86
C ARG A 702 -5.19 -4.02 24.63
N ALA A 703 -4.98 -4.56 23.44
CA ALA A 703 -5.04 -3.79 22.21
C ALA A 703 -6.43 -3.18 21.96
N SER A 704 -6.44 -1.95 21.45
CA SER A 704 -7.63 -1.24 20.97
C SER A 704 -7.69 -1.26 19.44
N PHE A 705 -8.02 -2.42 18.86
CA PHE A 705 -8.10 -2.60 17.40
C PHE A 705 -9.09 -1.67 16.70
N ALA A 706 -10.37 -1.71 17.11
CA ALA A 706 -11.43 -0.92 16.50
C ALA A 706 -11.15 0.58 16.64
N THR A 707 -10.65 1.01 17.79
CA THR A 707 -10.25 2.41 18.01
C THR A 707 -9.08 2.82 17.11
N ALA A 708 -8.02 2.00 17.02
CA ALA A 708 -6.88 2.31 16.16
C ALA A 708 -7.28 2.34 14.68
N GLU A 709 -8.03 1.34 14.21
CA GLU A 709 -8.53 1.26 12.84
C GLU A 709 -9.41 2.43 12.44
N HIS A 710 -10.22 2.96 13.36
CA HIS A 710 -11.08 4.10 13.11
C HIS A 710 -10.31 5.39 12.81
N TYR A 711 -9.11 5.55 13.36
CA TYR A 711 -8.27 6.74 13.20
C TYR A 711 -7.06 6.55 12.27
N PHE A 712 -6.90 5.36 11.69
CA PHE A 712 -5.78 5.08 10.80
C PHE A 712 -6.08 5.54 9.37
N GLU A 713 -5.23 6.43 8.87
CA GLU A 713 -5.21 6.88 7.49
C GLU A 713 -3.76 7.07 7.07
N VAL A 714 -3.33 6.44 5.98
CA VAL A 714 -1.95 6.60 5.48
C VAL A 714 -1.72 8.04 5.03
N ILE A 715 -2.66 8.59 4.26
CA ILE A 715 -2.64 9.97 3.75
C ILE A 715 -3.70 10.76 4.53
N SER A 716 -3.25 11.75 5.31
CA SER A 716 -4.15 12.68 6.00
C SER A 716 -4.86 13.55 4.96
N ASN A 717 -6.18 13.52 4.91
CA ASN A 717 -7.08 14.12 3.91
C ASN A 717 -7.44 13.14 2.79
N SER A 718 -8.64 12.58 2.88
CA SER A 718 -9.30 11.84 1.79
C SER A 718 -9.38 12.72 0.56
N ALA A 719 -8.54 12.46 -0.44
CA ALA A 719 -8.74 13.02 -1.75
C ALA A 719 -9.85 12.21 -2.42
N THR A 720 -10.88 12.88 -2.90
CA THR A 720 -12.00 12.24 -3.59
C THR A 720 -11.61 11.98 -5.04
N SER A 721 -11.82 10.74 -5.50
CA SER A 721 -11.57 10.36 -6.89
C SER A 721 -12.67 10.91 -7.79
N VAL A 722 -12.29 11.71 -8.78
CA VAL A 722 -13.20 12.32 -9.76
C VAL A 722 -12.79 11.93 -11.16
N ILE A 723 -13.72 11.42 -11.97
CA ILE A 723 -13.51 11.12 -13.39
C ILE A 723 -13.53 12.43 -14.18
N VAL A 724 -12.56 12.66 -15.06
CA VAL A 724 -12.43 13.91 -15.83
C VAL A 724 -12.66 13.70 -17.33
N PRO A 725 -13.30 14.64 -18.04
CA PRO A 725 -13.62 14.52 -19.47
C PRO A 725 -12.44 14.94 -20.34
N TYR A 726 -11.30 14.25 -20.21
CA TYR A 726 -10.06 14.65 -20.89
C TYR A 726 -10.15 14.54 -22.42
N ASN A 727 -10.61 13.42 -22.94
CA ASN A 727 -10.70 13.14 -24.38
C ASN A 727 -12.04 12.46 -24.72
N GLU A 728 -12.28 12.13 -25.99
CA GLU A 728 -13.53 11.50 -26.44
C GLU A 728 -13.83 10.19 -25.69
N GLU A 729 -12.85 9.32 -25.52
CA GLU A 729 -13.02 8.05 -24.77
C GLU A 729 -13.45 8.30 -23.32
N ALA A 730 -12.85 9.29 -22.63
CA ALA A 730 -13.24 9.65 -21.27
C ALA A 730 -14.70 10.15 -21.20
N ARG A 731 -15.12 10.95 -22.20
CA ARG A 731 -16.50 11.46 -22.30
C ARG A 731 -17.48 10.31 -22.51
N ASP A 732 -17.15 9.38 -23.40
CA ASP A 732 -17.98 8.19 -23.67
C ASP A 732 -18.11 7.29 -22.42
N LEU A 733 -17.02 7.11 -21.67
CA LEU A 733 -17.05 6.37 -20.40
C LEU A 733 -17.95 7.05 -19.37
N ILE A 734 -17.87 8.37 -19.23
CA ILE A 734 -18.74 9.12 -18.31
C ILE A 734 -20.21 8.99 -18.73
N LEU A 735 -20.51 9.09 -20.04
CA LEU A 735 -21.86 8.90 -20.57
C LEU A 735 -22.36 7.47 -20.31
N ALA A 736 -21.52 6.47 -20.55
CA ALA A 736 -21.88 5.06 -20.31
C ALA A 736 -22.15 4.78 -18.83
N LEU A 737 -21.34 5.33 -17.91
CA LEU A 737 -21.53 5.22 -16.46
C LEU A 737 -22.79 5.92 -15.94
N ASN A 738 -23.42 6.76 -16.76
CA ASN A 738 -24.69 7.41 -16.47
C ASN A 738 -25.92 6.62 -16.97
N GLY A 739 -25.71 5.50 -17.68
CA GLY A 739 -26.78 4.62 -18.18
C GLY A 739 -27.13 3.45 -17.25
N ASP A 740 -28.16 2.70 -17.61
CA ASP A 740 -28.50 1.41 -16.97
C ASP A 740 -27.52 0.34 -17.45
N LEU A 741 -26.58 -0.08 -16.59
CA LEU A 741 -25.50 -1.01 -16.93
C LEU A 741 -25.67 -2.35 -16.20
N ASP A 742 -25.35 -3.44 -16.88
CA ASP A 742 -25.16 -4.71 -16.18
C ASP A 742 -23.85 -4.69 -15.36
N ILE A 743 -23.74 -5.57 -14.37
CA ILE A 743 -22.57 -5.60 -13.48
C ILE A 743 -21.28 -5.88 -14.24
N ARG A 744 -21.32 -6.70 -15.30
CA ARG A 744 -20.13 -7.08 -16.06
C ARG A 744 -19.56 -5.87 -16.77
N GLU A 745 -20.41 -5.16 -17.47
CA GLU A 745 -20.14 -3.90 -18.14
C GLU A 745 -19.65 -2.84 -17.15
N LEU A 746 -20.31 -2.70 -15.98
CA LEU A 746 -19.89 -1.75 -14.94
C LEU A 746 -18.44 -1.99 -14.47
N GLY A 747 -18.06 -3.24 -14.22
CA GLY A 747 -16.70 -3.56 -13.78
C GLY A 747 -15.63 -3.25 -14.84
N GLU A 748 -15.94 -3.48 -16.11
CA GLU A 748 -15.05 -3.15 -17.22
C GLU A 748 -14.95 -1.63 -17.44
N LEU A 749 -16.07 -0.91 -17.35
CA LEU A 749 -16.12 0.54 -17.46
C LEU A 749 -15.36 1.22 -16.32
N LEU A 750 -15.53 0.76 -15.07
CA LEU A 750 -14.77 1.28 -13.93
C LEU A 750 -13.27 0.99 -14.05
N ARG A 751 -12.89 -0.16 -14.62
CA ARG A 751 -11.48 -0.46 -14.90
C ARG A 751 -10.92 0.48 -15.96
N LYS A 752 -11.65 0.71 -17.05
CA LYS A 752 -11.25 1.64 -18.12
C LYS A 752 -11.21 3.10 -17.63
N SER A 753 -12.10 3.49 -16.71
CA SER A 753 -12.18 4.87 -16.22
C SER A 753 -11.02 5.24 -15.29
N GLN A 754 -10.28 4.27 -14.73
CA GLN A 754 -9.15 4.52 -13.81
C GLN A 754 -8.11 5.48 -14.37
N GLN A 755 -7.79 5.39 -15.67
CA GLN A 755 -6.80 6.27 -16.30
C GLN A 755 -7.28 7.74 -16.44
N TYR A 756 -8.59 7.98 -16.28
CA TYR A 756 -9.23 9.30 -16.36
C TYR A 756 -9.64 9.83 -14.98
N VAL A 757 -9.09 9.28 -13.89
CA VAL A 757 -9.35 9.78 -12.53
C VAL A 757 -8.29 10.80 -12.09
N VAL A 758 -8.76 11.85 -11.40
CA VAL A 758 -7.93 12.77 -10.62
C VAL A 758 -8.39 12.74 -9.17
N ASN A 759 -7.45 12.74 -8.23
CA ASN A 759 -7.75 12.80 -6.79
C ASN A 759 -7.75 14.26 -6.34
N ILE A 760 -8.90 14.74 -5.88
CA ILE A 760 -9.14 16.15 -5.51
C ILE A 760 -9.30 16.26 -3.99
N TYR A 761 -8.52 17.14 -3.36
CA TYR A 761 -8.60 17.37 -1.91
C TYR A 761 -9.83 18.19 -1.52
N ASP A 762 -10.38 17.97 -0.32
CA ASP A 762 -11.58 18.62 0.22
C ASP A 762 -11.70 20.12 -0.04
N GLN A 763 -10.61 20.88 0.08
CA GLN A 763 -10.63 22.33 -0.13
C GLN A 763 -10.90 22.71 -1.59
N GLU A 764 -10.33 21.95 -2.53
CA GLU A 764 -10.52 22.13 -3.97
C GLU A 764 -11.86 21.53 -4.42
N LEU A 765 -12.23 20.37 -3.85
CA LEU A 765 -13.52 19.72 -4.08
C LEU A 765 -14.69 20.66 -3.69
N LYS A 766 -14.66 21.26 -2.50
CA LYS A 766 -15.67 22.24 -2.05
C LYS A 766 -15.81 23.45 -2.97
N LYS A 767 -14.72 23.89 -3.61
CA LYS A 767 -14.76 24.99 -4.59
C LYS A 767 -15.46 24.54 -5.87
N LEU A 768 -15.09 23.36 -6.39
CA LEU A 768 -15.72 22.77 -7.57
C LEU A 768 -17.22 22.49 -7.35
N GLU A 769 -17.59 21.97 -6.18
CA GLU A 769 -19.00 21.79 -5.78
C GLU A 769 -19.75 23.13 -5.76
N LYS A 770 -19.16 24.17 -5.15
CA LYS A 770 -19.77 25.51 -5.08
C LYS A 770 -19.97 26.13 -6.46
N ASN A 771 -19.07 25.87 -7.41
CA ASN A 771 -19.15 26.37 -8.78
C ASN A 771 -20.08 25.52 -9.67
N GLY A 772 -20.58 24.38 -9.17
CA GLY A 772 -21.42 23.47 -9.94
C GLY A 772 -20.64 22.64 -10.97
N ASP A 773 -19.32 22.53 -10.81
CA ASP A 773 -18.40 21.85 -11.74
C ASP A 773 -18.33 20.33 -11.55
N LEU A 774 -19.02 19.79 -10.56
CA LEU A 774 -19.10 18.37 -10.28
C LEU A 774 -20.52 17.86 -10.49
N TYR A 775 -20.65 16.62 -10.96
CA TYR A 775 -21.93 15.92 -10.99
C TYR A 775 -21.78 14.44 -10.59
N PRO A 776 -22.78 13.88 -9.89
CA PRO A 776 -22.76 12.50 -9.46
C PRO A 776 -23.09 11.54 -10.60
N LEU A 777 -22.43 10.39 -10.61
CA LEU A 777 -22.71 9.20 -11.41
C LEU A 777 -23.06 8.04 -10.47
N LEU A 778 -23.69 6.99 -11.00
CA LEU A 778 -24.02 5.77 -10.25
C LEU A 778 -24.67 6.07 -8.89
N HIS A 779 -25.76 6.85 -8.88
CA HIS A 779 -26.50 7.18 -7.65
C HIS A 779 -25.65 7.90 -6.59
N GLY A 780 -24.59 8.60 -7.00
CA GLY A 780 -23.70 9.35 -6.10
C GLY A 780 -22.51 8.56 -5.58
N HIS A 781 -22.26 7.35 -6.09
CA HIS A 781 -21.08 6.55 -5.74
C HIS A 781 -19.81 6.97 -6.49
N VAL A 782 -19.94 7.67 -7.61
CA VAL A 782 -18.82 8.18 -8.41
C VAL A 782 -19.07 9.64 -8.74
N LEU A 783 -18.02 10.45 -8.77
CA LEU A 783 -18.09 11.86 -9.18
C LEU A 783 -17.40 12.04 -10.53
N ALA A 784 -18.01 12.88 -11.38
CA ALA A 784 -17.40 13.33 -12.63
C ALA A 784 -17.32 14.86 -12.67
N LEU A 785 -16.28 15.33 -13.35
CA LEU A 785 -16.00 16.74 -13.56
C LEU A 785 -16.67 17.25 -14.84
N ARG A 786 -17.16 18.49 -14.83
CA ARG A 786 -17.61 19.17 -16.06
C ARG A 786 -16.43 19.58 -16.92
N GLU A 787 -16.68 19.70 -18.22
CA GLU A 787 -15.66 20.12 -19.20
C GLU A 787 -15.07 21.49 -18.87
N THR A 788 -15.87 22.41 -18.35
CA THR A 788 -15.44 23.77 -17.95
C THR A 788 -14.38 23.80 -16.86
N ALA A 789 -14.27 22.73 -16.07
CA ALA A 789 -13.33 22.63 -14.96
C ALA A 789 -12.10 21.78 -15.28
N TYR A 790 -11.93 21.34 -16.54
CA TYR A 790 -10.75 20.62 -16.99
C TYR A 790 -10.11 21.30 -18.20
N THR A 791 -8.81 21.56 -18.13
CA THR A 791 -8.04 22.21 -19.21
C THR A 791 -6.94 21.29 -19.71
N GLU A 792 -6.64 21.32 -21.01
CA GLU A 792 -5.46 20.62 -21.55
C GLU A 792 -4.15 21.19 -20.99
N ARG A 793 -4.10 22.47 -20.63
CA ARG A 793 -2.87 23.08 -20.10
C ARG A 793 -2.55 22.69 -18.65
N PHE A 794 -3.54 22.67 -17.76
CA PHE A 794 -3.32 22.51 -16.32
C PHE A 794 -4.06 21.32 -15.68
N GLY A 795 -4.91 20.63 -16.43
CA GLY A 795 -5.84 19.63 -15.91
C GLY A 795 -6.99 20.31 -15.15
N VAL A 796 -7.33 19.78 -13.98
CA VAL A 796 -8.37 20.34 -13.10
C VAL A 796 -8.09 21.81 -12.76
N ASN A 797 -9.09 22.67 -13.03
CA ASN A 797 -9.08 24.11 -12.76
C ASN A 797 -10.27 24.48 -11.86
N ALA A 798 -10.02 24.62 -10.56
CA ALA A 798 -11.04 24.99 -9.58
C ALA A 798 -11.48 26.46 -9.60
N GLU A 799 -10.89 27.31 -10.46
CA GLU A 799 -11.28 28.71 -10.61
C GLU A 799 -12.34 28.95 -11.71
N GLY A 800 -12.66 27.92 -12.52
CA GLY A 800 -13.80 27.96 -13.46
C GLY A 800 -13.55 28.69 -14.79
N ASP A 801 -12.32 29.15 -15.06
CA ASP A 801 -11.95 29.88 -16.27
C ASP A 801 -11.57 28.98 -17.47
N GLY A 802 -12.16 27.79 -17.60
CA GLY A 802 -11.87 26.89 -18.72
C GLY A 802 -12.15 27.58 -20.07
N GLU A 803 -11.10 27.83 -20.86
CA GLU A 803 -11.23 28.36 -22.22
C GLU A 803 -12.17 27.46 -23.03
N TRP A 804 -13.24 28.03 -23.57
CA TRP A 804 -13.99 27.40 -24.65
C TRP A 804 -13.00 27.14 -25.80
N SER A 805 -12.63 25.88 -26.03
CA SER A 805 -12.02 25.52 -27.30
C SER A 805 -13.06 25.75 -28.39
N MET A 806 -13.02 26.92 -29.03
CA MET A 806 -13.61 27.06 -30.37
C MET A 806 -12.88 26.04 -31.24
N ALA A 807 -13.63 25.04 -31.71
CA ALA A 807 -13.21 24.20 -32.80
C ALA A 807 -12.68 25.10 -33.92
N MET A 808 -11.38 25.02 -34.20
CA MET A 808 -10.84 25.54 -35.44
C MET A 808 -11.34 24.63 -36.56
N ILE A 809 -12.16 25.21 -37.43
CA ILE A 809 -12.43 24.73 -38.79
C ILE A 809 -11.13 24.84 -39.61
#